data_AF-V9DK70-F1
#
_entry.id   AF-V9DK70-F1
#
_cell.length_a   1.000
_cell.length_b   1.000
_cell.length_c   1.000
_cell.angle_alpha   90.00
_cell.angle_beta   90.00
_cell.angle_gamma   90.00
#
_symmetry.space_group_name_H-M   'P 1'
#
loop_
_entity.id
_entity.type
_entity.pdbx_description
1 polymer ?
#
loop_
_entity_poly.entity_id
_entity_poly.type
_entity_poly.pdbx_seq_one_letter_code
_entity_poly.pdbx_strand_id
1 'polypeptide(L)'
;MRNGAANLSPLPRPPQSNSQYSLRTYEHEDYPLEPMVADTALAAPSYEALLTPAGAGQYDEEEGADLVASGRGDQPLLSGRRISWRSGSRLLPAKSAFQAVLRWLKGPNPPRIYRIQSSEWLQAVCDRLLEKCCPSGGLKLCLLLLLYAIWAGMFILALPMPVAGSNDSGRPARLSCTSRLWSNSTNCGLDGGDCRPFDHGTFTFTCPAGCADVKILEPHYVGAQEVNYRTFVIGGPKDTGIPTTAIYRGDSFICPAAIHAGLVTNAKGGSGLLSRTGQRSDYPSTSAHGVSSIGFPSNFPLSFSFGAPGPDTFSYTDSRWTYLCFSIILTSLLAVFVTSPTTLFWSVFVGIFFHVALISDPPYYHDYSDLISLAFRRFLPAAFVAHVIYKYCIHRTLYDLKAPIERTVLWLGGCWLGALNNVTFDRIPISRLTPHDLKQQPGAIAALLSIIGVLLVIAVGQAWCFRVEGGMPRYLLFYAIVAAFLVALILVPGTNLRIHHYILALILLPGTSLQTRPSLLYQGILVGLFINGIARWGFDSILQTPGQLLQDGELGSVLPQVHPPIVSGNRIRFTFEDVVASFDGISVLVNDVQRFVAFEPDDMSFNWTRLVDSEPEFFRFGYVNHLELGGEWYADFTAPGQWLSNGTYVPGLD
;
A
#
# COMPACT_ATOMS: atom_id res chain seq x y z
N MET A 1 -37.91 63.48 1.75
CA MET A 1 -38.68 64.56 1.07
C MET A 1 -37.80 65.19 0.01
N ARG A 2 -38.30 65.22 -1.25
CA ARG A 2 -38.04 66.15 -2.38
C ARG A 2 -36.58 66.55 -2.68
N ASN A 3 -35.99 66.07 -3.79
CA ASN A 3 -36.10 66.56 -5.20
C ASN A 3 -35.22 67.78 -5.50
N GLY A 4 -34.41 67.70 -6.57
CA GLY A 4 -33.88 68.88 -7.27
C GLY A 4 -32.66 68.62 -8.15
N ALA A 5 -32.89 68.29 -9.43
CA ALA A 5 -31.90 68.21 -10.50
C ALA A 5 -31.51 69.60 -11.05
N ALA A 6 -30.37 69.74 -11.73
CA ALA A 6 -30.25 70.25 -13.12
C ALA A 6 -28.82 70.61 -13.58
N ASN A 7 -28.60 70.40 -14.89
CA ASN A 7 -27.68 71.06 -15.85
C ASN A 7 -26.23 70.58 -15.98
N LEU A 8 -25.63 70.44 -17.18
CA LEU A 8 -26.05 70.30 -18.60
C LEU A 8 -24.75 70.03 -19.41
N SER A 9 -24.84 69.24 -20.49
CA SER A 9 -23.76 68.76 -21.40
C SER A 9 -23.14 69.86 -22.32
N PRO A 10 -22.15 69.56 -23.20
CA PRO A 10 -22.43 68.87 -24.48
C PRO A 10 -21.35 67.88 -25.00
N LEU A 11 -21.83 66.91 -25.79
CA LEU A 11 -21.11 65.91 -26.60
C LEU A 11 -20.48 66.54 -27.88
N PRO A 12 -19.59 65.80 -28.59
CA PRO A 12 -20.09 65.12 -29.80
C PRO A 12 -19.59 63.68 -30.01
N ARG A 13 -20.48 62.85 -30.58
CA ARG A 13 -20.26 61.57 -31.30
C ARG A 13 -20.39 61.83 -32.83
N PRO A 14 -20.43 60.83 -33.73
CA PRO A 14 -19.58 59.66 -34.09
C PRO A 14 -19.23 59.75 -35.63
N PRO A 15 -18.89 58.68 -36.41
CA PRO A 15 -19.78 57.58 -36.87
C PRO A 15 -19.12 56.16 -36.88
N GLN A 16 -19.80 55.04 -36.53
CA GLN A 16 -20.67 54.15 -37.36
C GLN A 16 -19.98 53.54 -38.60
N SER A 17 -20.13 52.29 -39.04
CA SER A 17 -20.92 51.06 -38.73
C SER A 17 -20.30 49.92 -39.60
N ASN A 18 -20.43 48.61 -39.37
CA ASN A 18 -21.65 47.84 -39.60
C ASN A 18 -21.51 46.38 -39.15
N SER A 19 -22.64 45.85 -38.69
CA SER A 19 -22.96 44.51 -38.22
C SER A 19 -23.11 43.44 -39.32
N GLN A 20 -22.90 42.17 -38.98
CA GLN A 20 -23.92 41.09 -39.00
C GLN A 20 -23.26 39.72 -38.67
N TYR A 21 -23.78 38.99 -37.66
CA TYR A 21 -24.46 37.69 -37.83
C TYR A 21 -24.85 37.05 -36.48
N SER A 22 -26.17 36.90 -36.31
CA SER A 22 -26.95 35.89 -35.56
C SER A 22 -26.47 35.38 -34.19
N LEU A 23 -27.19 35.80 -33.14
CA LEU A 23 -27.41 35.00 -31.93
C LEU A 23 -28.25 33.76 -32.29
N ARG A 24 -27.70 32.56 -32.09
CA ARG A 24 -28.48 31.34 -31.87
C ARG A 24 -28.34 30.96 -30.40
N THR A 25 -29.45 31.03 -29.68
CA THR A 25 -29.70 30.23 -28.48
C THR A 25 -29.50 28.76 -28.82
N TYR A 26 -28.54 28.10 -28.18
CA TYR A 26 -28.52 26.64 -28.09
C TYR A 26 -29.10 26.24 -26.73
N GLU A 27 -30.23 25.57 -26.79
CA GLU A 27 -30.79 24.80 -25.69
C GLU A 27 -29.74 23.76 -25.26
N HIS A 28 -29.48 23.70 -23.96
CA HIS A 28 -28.71 22.63 -23.34
C HIS A 28 -29.60 21.37 -23.36
N GLU A 29 -29.42 20.50 -24.36
CA GLU A 29 -29.91 19.13 -24.28
C GLU A 29 -28.95 18.34 -23.38
N ASP A 30 -29.52 17.83 -22.29
CA ASP A 30 -28.93 16.81 -21.43
C ASP A 30 -28.61 15.55 -22.24
N TYR A 31 -27.35 15.13 -22.25
CA TYR A 31 -26.95 13.76 -22.57
C TYR A 31 -26.14 13.18 -21.40
N PRO A 32 -26.49 11.97 -20.93
CA PRO A 32 -25.80 11.31 -19.82
C PRO A 32 -24.42 10.79 -20.26
N LEU A 33 -23.40 11.08 -19.47
CA LEU A 33 -22.09 10.45 -19.58
C LEU A 33 -22.21 8.99 -19.09
N GLU A 34 -22.33 8.06 -20.02
CA GLU A 34 -22.18 6.62 -19.76
C GLU A 34 -20.71 6.26 -19.46
N PRO A 35 -20.47 5.29 -18.57
CA PRO A 35 -19.14 4.91 -18.12
C PRO A 35 -18.44 4.00 -19.14
N MET A 36 -17.15 4.29 -19.43
CA MET A 36 -16.28 3.38 -20.18
C MET A 36 -16.11 2.06 -19.43
N VAL A 37 -16.85 1.04 -19.87
CA VAL A 37 -16.65 -0.37 -19.55
C VAL A 37 -15.52 -0.89 -20.44
N ALA A 38 -14.49 -1.47 -19.84
CA ALA A 38 -13.50 -2.25 -20.57
C ALA A 38 -14.13 -3.59 -20.94
N ASP A 39 -14.62 -3.70 -22.18
CA ASP A 39 -15.13 -4.95 -22.75
C ASP A 39 -13.97 -5.92 -23.03
N THR A 40 -13.83 -6.90 -22.15
CA THR A 40 -13.19 -8.18 -22.45
C THR A 40 -14.11 -9.01 -23.32
N ALA A 41 -13.85 -9.14 -24.64
CA ALA A 41 -14.10 -10.36 -25.41
C ALA A 41 -13.85 -10.21 -26.92
N LEU A 42 -13.21 -11.25 -27.47
CA LEU A 42 -13.30 -11.77 -28.86
C LEU A 42 -12.38 -11.17 -29.94
N ALA A 43 -11.24 -11.84 -30.12
CA ALA A 43 -10.86 -12.37 -31.43
C ALA A 43 -10.08 -13.68 -31.23
N ALA A 44 -10.79 -14.81 -31.30
CA ALA A 44 -10.19 -16.15 -31.39
C ALA A 44 -10.08 -16.56 -32.87
N PRO A 45 -8.97 -17.16 -33.34
CA PRO A 45 -8.97 -17.85 -34.61
C PRO A 45 -9.59 -19.24 -34.46
N SER A 46 -10.44 -19.54 -35.43
CA SER A 46 -11.17 -20.78 -35.68
C SER A 46 -10.30 -22.04 -35.72
N TYR A 47 -10.69 -23.08 -35.00
CA TYR A 47 -10.47 -24.45 -35.46
C TYR A 47 -11.64 -25.35 -35.02
N GLU A 48 -12.40 -25.85 -35.99
CA GLU A 48 -13.19 -27.06 -35.83
C GLU A 48 -13.41 -27.66 -37.23
N ALA A 49 -12.73 -28.78 -37.50
CA ALA A 49 -13.18 -29.89 -38.34
C ALA A 49 -11.99 -30.83 -38.60
N LEU A 50 -12.02 -32.02 -37.99
CA LEU A 50 -11.95 -33.31 -38.69
C LEU A 50 -11.86 -34.45 -37.67
N LEU A 51 -12.99 -35.14 -37.51
CA LEU A 51 -13.06 -36.50 -37.00
C LEU A 51 -12.64 -37.45 -38.12
N THR A 52 -11.80 -38.46 -37.82
CA THR A 52 -12.08 -39.88 -38.12
C THR A 52 -11.02 -40.82 -37.49
N PRO A 53 -11.41 -42.06 -37.12
CA PRO A 53 -10.55 -43.06 -36.48
C PRO A 53 -10.18 -44.24 -37.41
N ALA A 54 -9.08 -44.95 -37.10
CA ALA A 54 -8.65 -46.32 -37.50
C ALA A 54 -7.12 -46.30 -37.71
N GLY A 55 -6.30 -47.29 -37.35
CA GLY A 55 -6.46 -48.63 -36.81
C GLY A 55 -5.10 -49.36 -36.84
N ALA A 56 -5.03 -50.47 -36.08
CA ALA A 56 -4.23 -51.70 -36.26
C ALA A 56 -2.69 -51.70 -36.51
N GLY A 57 -2.00 -52.60 -35.78
CA GLY A 57 -0.72 -53.24 -36.14
C GLY A 57 0.20 -53.43 -34.92
N GLN A 58 0.20 -54.57 -34.20
CA GLN A 58 0.86 -55.88 -34.46
C GLN A 58 2.40 -55.90 -34.31
N TYR A 59 2.85 -56.73 -33.33
CA TYR A 59 4.04 -57.62 -33.28
C TYR A 59 5.45 -56.98 -33.44
N ASP A 60 6.57 -57.47 -32.88
CA ASP A 60 7.03 -58.83 -32.56
C ASP A 60 8.15 -58.87 -31.48
N GLU A 61 8.43 -60.11 -31.06
CA GLU A 61 9.48 -60.64 -30.18
C GLU A 61 10.91 -60.56 -30.75
N GLU A 62 11.87 -60.92 -29.87
CA GLU A 62 13.20 -61.56 -30.07
C GLU A 62 14.29 -60.81 -29.27
N GLU A 63 15.35 -61.41 -28.74
CA GLU A 63 15.77 -62.78 -28.41
C GLU A 63 17.14 -62.56 -27.71
N GLY A 64 17.60 -63.50 -26.87
CA GLY A 64 18.95 -63.42 -26.30
C GLY A 64 19.19 -64.47 -25.24
N ALA A 65 19.26 -65.73 -25.66
CA ALA A 65 19.69 -66.88 -24.88
C ALA A 65 21.23 -66.90 -24.68
N ASP A 66 21.68 -67.57 -23.60
CA ASP A 66 22.92 -68.35 -23.41
C ASP A 66 23.34 -68.34 -21.91
N LEU A 67 23.71 -69.40 -21.18
CA LEU A 67 24.12 -70.79 -21.42
C LEU A 67 24.03 -71.59 -20.08
N VAL A 68 23.68 -72.89 -20.13
CA VAL A 68 24.33 -74.07 -19.46
C VAL A 68 24.43 -74.09 -17.91
N ALA A 69 24.19 -75.17 -17.13
CA ALA A 69 23.65 -76.52 -17.29
C ALA A 69 23.42 -77.18 -15.91
N SER A 70 22.33 -77.98 -15.84
CA SER A 70 22.24 -79.37 -15.35
C SER A 70 22.91 -79.84 -14.03
N GLY A 71 22.10 -80.47 -13.18
CA GLY A 71 22.58 -81.35 -12.09
C GLY A 71 21.46 -81.85 -11.17
N ARG A 72 20.94 -83.04 -11.47
CA ARG A 72 19.88 -83.80 -10.77
C ARG A 72 20.50 -84.64 -9.64
N GLY A 73 19.80 -84.84 -8.51
CA GLY A 73 20.03 -86.02 -7.64
C GLY A 73 19.96 -85.80 -6.13
N ASP A 74 18.95 -86.45 -5.53
CA ASP A 74 19.00 -87.22 -4.27
C ASP A 74 19.03 -86.54 -2.88
N GLN A 75 17.96 -86.82 -2.12
CA GLN A 75 17.98 -86.98 -0.65
C GLN A 75 18.55 -88.38 -0.32
N PRO A 76 19.25 -88.60 0.82
CA PRO A 76 18.54 -88.86 2.09
C PRO A 76 19.27 -88.48 3.41
N LEU A 77 18.42 -88.28 4.43
CA LEU A 77 18.51 -88.65 5.86
C LEU A 77 19.86 -88.78 6.62
N LEU A 78 19.83 -88.09 7.78
CA LEU A 78 20.32 -88.47 9.13
C LEU A 78 21.68 -87.97 9.65
N SER A 79 21.53 -87.13 10.69
CA SER A 79 22.28 -87.05 11.95
C SER A 79 23.78 -86.74 11.92
N GLY A 80 24.12 -85.54 12.39
CA GLY A 80 25.50 -85.21 12.74
C GLY A 80 25.60 -83.77 13.25
N ARG A 81 25.38 -83.59 14.54
CA ARG A 81 25.47 -82.31 15.25
C ARG A 81 26.87 -81.70 15.04
N ARG A 82 26.97 -80.64 14.24
CA ARG A 82 28.12 -79.73 14.21
C ARG A 82 27.66 -78.29 14.13
N ILE A 83 28.25 -77.49 15.01
CA ILE A 83 28.00 -76.08 15.24
C ILE A 83 28.23 -75.33 13.93
N SER A 84 27.17 -74.74 13.38
CA SER A 84 27.28 -73.73 12.33
C SER A 84 26.60 -72.45 12.81
N TRP A 85 27.29 -71.35 12.55
CA TRP A 85 26.84 -70.00 12.81
C TRP A 85 25.41 -69.82 12.28
N ARG A 86 24.45 -69.63 13.18
CA ARG A 86 23.18 -69.02 12.79
C ARG A 86 23.50 -67.58 12.38
N SER A 87 23.81 -67.40 11.10
CA SER A 87 23.36 -66.22 10.36
C SER A 87 21.84 -66.25 10.39
N GLY A 88 21.29 -65.91 11.55
CA GLY A 88 19.93 -65.45 11.65
C GLY A 88 19.95 -64.07 11.04
N SER A 89 19.78 -63.99 9.72
CA SER A 89 19.25 -62.83 9.07
C SER A 89 17.86 -62.56 9.68
N ARG A 90 17.84 -61.95 10.87
CA ARG A 90 16.76 -61.08 11.26
C ARG A 90 16.85 -59.88 10.34
N LEU A 91 16.45 -60.07 9.08
CA LEU A 91 15.82 -59.03 8.31
C LEU A 91 14.53 -58.71 9.08
N LEU A 92 14.68 -57.95 10.17
CA LEU A 92 13.64 -57.04 10.58
C LEU A 92 13.31 -56.30 9.28
N PRO A 93 12.08 -56.38 8.73
CA PRO A 93 11.74 -55.56 7.60
C PRO A 93 11.94 -54.15 8.11
N ALA A 94 13.01 -53.49 7.66
CA ALA A 94 13.24 -52.10 7.92
C ALA A 94 12.03 -51.40 7.27
N LYS A 95 10.98 -51.19 8.07
CA LYS A 95 9.84 -50.38 7.66
C LYS A 95 10.47 -49.12 7.11
N SER A 96 10.32 -48.88 5.80
CA SER A 96 11.11 -47.87 5.11
C SER A 96 11.01 -46.56 5.90
N ALA A 97 12.11 -45.83 6.04
CA ALA A 97 12.12 -44.57 6.81
C ALA A 97 10.94 -43.65 6.40
N PHE A 98 10.56 -43.70 5.12
CA PHE A 98 9.36 -43.08 4.57
C PHE A 98 8.05 -43.49 5.28
N GLN A 99 7.79 -44.77 5.49
CA GLN A 99 6.61 -45.24 6.23
C GLN A 99 6.64 -44.85 7.72
N ALA A 100 7.82 -44.69 8.31
CA ALA A 100 7.95 -44.17 9.67
C ALA A 100 7.62 -42.67 9.71
N VAL A 101 8.11 -41.88 8.75
CA VAL A 101 7.78 -40.45 8.58
C VAL A 101 6.28 -40.27 8.33
N LEU A 102 5.67 -41.05 7.44
CA LEU A 102 4.25 -40.92 7.12
C LEU A 102 3.36 -41.24 8.34
N ARG A 103 3.74 -42.25 9.13
CA ARG A 103 3.07 -42.56 10.41
C ARG A 103 3.30 -41.48 11.45
N TRP A 104 4.51 -40.91 11.50
CA TRP A 104 4.83 -39.77 12.35
C TRP A 104 3.93 -38.59 11.96
N LEU A 105 3.87 -38.18 10.70
CA LEU A 105 3.06 -37.05 10.20
C LEU A 105 1.56 -37.16 10.52
N LYS A 106 1.01 -38.39 10.52
CA LYS A 106 -0.40 -38.63 10.89
C LYS A 106 -0.73 -38.30 12.35
N GLY A 107 0.28 -38.17 13.21
CA GLY A 107 0.07 -37.85 14.62
C GLY A 107 -0.34 -39.04 15.48
N PRO A 108 -0.70 -38.78 16.76
CA PRO A 108 -1.14 -39.81 17.69
C PRO A 108 -2.53 -40.36 17.31
N ASN A 109 -2.77 -41.62 17.65
CA ASN A 109 -4.09 -42.26 17.54
C ASN A 109 -4.50 -42.78 18.95
N PRO A 110 -5.56 -42.26 19.59
CA PRO A 110 -6.48 -41.24 19.08
C PRO A 110 -5.88 -39.83 19.04
N PRO A 111 -6.36 -38.95 18.13
CA PRO A 111 -5.92 -37.55 18.07
C PRO A 111 -6.32 -36.80 19.35
N ARG A 112 -5.48 -35.86 19.78
CA ARG A 112 -5.76 -35.03 20.97
C ARG A 112 -6.21 -33.65 20.52
N ILE A 113 -7.51 -33.39 20.64
CA ILE A 113 -8.13 -32.11 20.22
C ILE A 113 -7.86 -31.04 21.28
N TYR A 114 -7.38 -29.87 20.86
CA TYR A 114 -7.20 -28.74 21.76
C TYR A 114 -8.55 -28.08 22.05
N ARG A 115 -8.79 -27.76 23.32
CA ARG A 115 -9.93 -26.95 23.78
C ARG A 115 -9.48 -25.99 24.88
N ILE A 116 -10.08 -24.80 24.91
CA ILE A 116 -9.80 -23.78 25.92
C ILE A 116 -11.02 -23.66 26.83
N GLN A 117 -10.82 -23.94 28.13
CA GLN A 117 -11.89 -23.91 29.15
C GLN A 117 -11.50 -23.07 30.39
N SER A 118 -10.49 -22.22 30.29
CA SER A 118 -9.87 -21.54 31.45
C SER A 118 -10.75 -20.51 32.15
N SER A 119 -11.73 -19.92 31.47
CA SER A 119 -12.55 -18.83 32.01
C SER A 119 -14.06 -19.10 31.92
N GLU A 120 -14.44 -20.38 31.99
CA GLU A 120 -15.86 -20.81 31.98
C GLU A 120 -16.69 -20.19 33.10
N TRP A 121 -16.11 -20.05 34.30
CA TRP A 121 -16.78 -19.42 35.44
C TRP A 121 -17.16 -17.96 35.15
N LEU A 122 -16.29 -17.23 34.42
CA LEU A 122 -16.51 -15.84 34.06
C LEU A 122 -17.56 -15.74 32.96
N GLN A 123 -17.51 -16.64 31.97
CA GLN A 123 -18.57 -16.74 30.96
C GLN A 123 -19.93 -16.97 31.64
N ALA A 124 -20.01 -17.87 32.63
CA ALA A 124 -21.24 -18.12 33.39
C ALA A 124 -21.69 -16.90 34.22
N VAL A 125 -20.77 -16.05 34.70
CA VAL A 125 -21.13 -14.78 35.35
C VAL A 125 -21.72 -13.81 34.31
N CYS A 126 -21.07 -13.64 33.16
CA CYS A 126 -21.57 -12.79 32.08
C CYS A 126 -22.93 -13.25 31.56
N ASP A 127 -23.12 -14.56 31.38
CA ASP A 127 -24.38 -15.14 30.92
C ASP A 127 -25.50 -14.90 31.95
N ARG A 128 -25.23 -15.09 33.25
CA ARG A 128 -26.21 -14.78 34.32
C ARG A 128 -26.54 -13.29 34.42
N LEU A 129 -25.56 -12.41 34.24
CA LEU A 129 -25.81 -10.96 34.19
C LEU A 129 -26.71 -10.61 33.00
N LEU A 130 -26.41 -11.16 31.82
CA LEU A 130 -27.21 -10.94 30.62
C LEU A 130 -28.63 -11.50 30.77
N GLU A 131 -28.80 -12.67 31.38
CA GLU A 131 -30.12 -13.26 31.67
C GLU A 131 -30.91 -12.44 32.69
N LYS A 132 -30.24 -11.87 33.71
CA LYS A 132 -30.89 -11.01 34.70
C LYS A 132 -31.37 -9.69 34.10
N CYS A 133 -30.55 -9.06 33.25
CA CYS A 133 -30.90 -7.81 32.58
C CYS A 133 -31.85 -8.02 31.39
N CYS A 134 -31.69 -9.14 30.66
CA CYS A 134 -32.37 -9.43 29.41
C CYS A 134 -32.79 -10.91 29.31
N PRO A 135 -33.88 -11.33 30.00
CA PRO A 135 -34.25 -12.74 30.11
C PRO A 135 -34.78 -13.35 28.81
N SER A 136 -35.49 -12.58 27.97
CA SER A 136 -36.07 -13.10 26.73
C SER A 136 -35.11 -12.99 25.54
N GLY A 137 -35.18 -13.94 24.61
CA GLY A 137 -34.39 -13.91 23.37
C GLY A 137 -34.66 -12.65 22.53
N GLY A 138 -35.90 -12.17 22.52
CA GLY A 138 -36.27 -10.91 21.85
C GLY A 138 -35.62 -9.68 22.48
N LEU A 139 -35.48 -9.63 23.80
CA LEU A 139 -34.80 -8.53 24.49
C LEU A 139 -33.29 -8.56 24.24
N LYS A 140 -32.68 -9.76 24.18
CA LYS A 140 -31.27 -9.93 23.78
C LYS A 140 -31.04 -9.45 22.33
N LEU A 141 -31.95 -9.77 21.40
CA LEU A 141 -31.90 -9.27 20.04
C LEU A 141 -32.07 -7.74 19.97
N CYS A 142 -33.02 -7.18 20.74
CA CYS A 142 -33.22 -5.73 20.83
C CYS A 142 -31.97 -5.02 21.35
N LEU A 143 -31.33 -5.54 22.40
CA LEU A 143 -30.07 -5.01 22.93
C LEU A 143 -28.95 -5.05 21.89
N LEU A 144 -28.83 -6.15 21.13
CA LEU A 144 -27.85 -6.28 20.06
C LEU A 144 -28.10 -5.26 18.94
N LEU A 145 -29.36 -5.09 18.51
CA LEU A 145 -29.73 -4.11 17.50
C LEU A 145 -29.51 -2.67 17.98
N LEU A 146 -29.78 -2.38 19.26
CA LEU A 146 -29.47 -1.09 19.88
C LEU A 146 -27.96 -0.82 19.85
N LEU A 147 -27.14 -1.83 20.18
CA LEU A 147 -25.69 -1.71 20.11
C LEU A 147 -25.22 -1.41 18.67
N TYR A 148 -25.79 -2.10 17.68
CA TYR A 148 -25.51 -1.81 16.27
C TYR A 148 -25.97 -0.42 15.85
N ALA A 149 -27.13 0.04 16.31
CA ALA A 149 -27.61 1.39 16.02
C ALA A 149 -26.71 2.46 16.64
N ILE A 150 -26.23 2.26 17.88
CA ILE A 150 -25.27 3.13 18.54
C ILE A 150 -23.94 3.14 17.77
N TRP A 151 -23.46 1.97 17.34
CA TRP A 151 -22.23 1.89 16.56
C TRP A 151 -22.38 2.56 15.20
N ALA A 152 -23.47 2.30 14.48
CA ALA A 152 -23.82 2.94 13.21
C ALA A 152 -23.93 4.46 13.35
N GLY A 153 -24.55 4.94 14.43
CA GLY A 153 -24.66 6.36 14.76
C GLY A 153 -23.29 7.03 14.88
N MET A 154 -22.29 6.35 15.43
CA MET A 154 -20.91 6.86 15.45
C MET A 154 -20.37 7.09 14.04
N PHE A 155 -20.58 6.16 13.10
CA PHE A 155 -20.10 6.34 11.73
C PHE A 155 -20.74 7.56 11.08
N ILE A 156 -22.03 7.80 11.32
CA ILE A 156 -22.73 9.00 10.84
C ILE A 156 -22.12 10.26 11.45
N LEU A 157 -21.79 10.25 12.75
CA LEU A 157 -21.14 11.38 13.43
C LEU A 157 -19.68 11.60 12.99
N ALA A 158 -19.00 10.54 12.52
CA ALA A 158 -17.63 10.60 12.04
C ALA A 158 -17.54 11.12 10.59
N LEU A 159 -18.61 10.98 9.80
CA LEU A 159 -18.77 11.71 8.55
C LEU A 159 -18.93 13.20 8.92
N PRO A 160 -18.09 14.11 8.45
CA PRO A 160 -18.29 15.51 8.69
C PRO A 160 -19.59 15.93 8.03
N MET A 161 -20.34 16.73 8.77
CA MET A 161 -21.57 17.32 8.28
C MET A 161 -21.27 18.06 6.97
N PRO A 162 -21.98 17.75 5.86
CA PRO A 162 -21.92 18.60 4.70
C PRO A 162 -22.50 19.96 5.12
N VAL A 163 -21.64 20.93 5.36
CA VAL A 163 -22.08 22.32 5.49
C VAL A 163 -22.63 22.70 4.12
N ALA A 164 -23.95 22.84 4.03
CA ALA A 164 -24.63 23.40 2.88
C ALA A 164 -24.17 24.85 2.72
N GLY A 165 -23.49 25.16 1.62
CA GLY A 165 -22.95 26.49 1.37
C GLY A 165 -22.09 26.55 0.12
N SER A 166 -22.76 26.86 -1.00
CA SER A 166 -22.27 27.46 -2.25
C SER A 166 -21.11 26.82 -3.02
N ASN A 167 -21.35 26.69 -4.33
CA ASN A 167 -20.36 26.46 -5.37
C ASN A 167 -19.39 27.65 -5.46
N ASP A 168 -18.40 27.72 -4.56
CA ASP A 168 -17.01 28.14 -4.80
C ASP A 168 -16.21 28.19 -3.46
N SER A 169 -15.34 27.18 -3.29
CA SER A 169 -14.08 27.18 -2.51
C SER A 169 -14.01 27.56 -1.00
N GLY A 170 -15.04 27.28 -0.19
CA GLY A 170 -14.96 27.43 1.28
C GLY A 170 -14.53 26.18 2.09
N ARG A 171 -14.46 24.99 1.47
CA ARG A 171 -14.18 23.72 2.18
C ARG A 171 -12.67 23.44 2.24
N PRO A 172 -12.10 23.14 3.41
CA PRO A 172 -10.68 22.85 3.51
C PRO A 172 -10.33 21.53 2.83
N ALA A 173 -9.28 21.54 2.00
CA ALA A 173 -8.75 20.37 1.33
C ALA A 173 -8.23 19.35 2.36
N ARG A 174 -8.73 18.12 2.33
CA ARG A 174 -8.20 17.04 3.18
C ARG A 174 -6.92 16.50 2.56
N LEU A 175 -5.80 16.65 3.26
CA LEU A 175 -4.51 16.20 2.80
C LEU A 175 -4.14 14.84 3.42
N SER A 176 -3.42 14.03 2.65
CA SER A 176 -2.65 12.92 3.20
C SER A 176 -1.33 13.44 3.76
N CYS A 177 -0.66 12.66 4.60
CA CYS A 177 0.65 13.06 5.12
C CYS A 177 1.75 13.21 4.05
N THR A 178 1.53 12.66 2.84
CA THR A 178 2.44 12.75 1.68
C THR A 178 1.96 13.74 0.61
N SER A 179 0.86 14.47 0.85
CA SER A 179 0.39 15.48 -0.10
C SER A 179 1.41 16.60 -0.26
N ARG A 180 1.68 16.95 -1.52
CA ARG A 180 2.63 17.97 -1.97
C ARG A 180 2.02 18.73 -3.16
N LEU A 181 2.50 19.95 -3.43
CA LEU A 181 2.00 20.76 -4.55
C LEU A 181 2.71 20.40 -5.87
N TRP A 182 3.95 19.90 -5.76
CA TRP A 182 4.75 19.42 -6.88
C TRP A 182 4.87 17.90 -6.77
N SER A 183 4.21 17.16 -7.66
CA SER A 183 4.10 15.70 -7.57
C SER A 183 5.43 15.01 -7.87
N ASN A 184 5.99 15.17 -9.06
CA ASN A 184 7.36 14.79 -9.40
C ASN A 184 7.83 15.66 -10.57
N SER A 185 9.12 15.58 -10.91
CA SER A 185 9.72 16.43 -11.94
C SER A 185 9.16 16.23 -13.35
N THR A 186 8.62 15.04 -13.65
CA THR A 186 8.11 14.66 -14.98
C THR A 186 6.61 14.89 -15.15
N ASN A 187 5.80 14.65 -14.11
CA ASN A 187 4.34 14.84 -14.11
C ASN A 187 3.95 16.32 -14.00
N CYS A 188 4.87 17.18 -13.57
CA CYS A 188 4.66 18.63 -13.64
C CYS A 188 4.90 19.20 -15.05
N GLY A 189 5.38 18.38 -15.99
CA GLY A 189 5.63 18.76 -17.37
C GLY A 189 6.77 19.77 -17.54
N LEU A 190 6.97 20.18 -18.80
CA LEU A 190 8.00 21.15 -19.18
C LEU A 190 7.81 22.48 -18.42
N ASP A 191 8.89 22.97 -17.80
CA ASP A 191 8.92 24.15 -16.94
C ASP A 191 7.94 24.12 -15.76
N GLY A 192 7.42 22.95 -15.40
CA GLY A 192 6.42 22.78 -14.35
C GLY A 192 5.00 23.22 -14.75
N GLY A 193 4.71 23.33 -16.05
CA GLY A 193 3.44 23.82 -16.57
C GLY A 193 2.19 23.22 -15.92
N ASP A 194 2.21 21.92 -15.62
CA ASP A 194 1.05 21.18 -15.10
C ASP A 194 0.90 21.31 -13.57
N CYS A 195 1.92 21.83 -12.89
CA CYS A 195 1.90 22.09 -11.44
C CYS A 195 1.59 23.55 -11.09
N ARG A 196 1.07 24.31 -12.07
CA ARG A 196 0.52 25.66 -11.86
C ARG A 196 -0.75 25.62 -11.00
N PRO A 197 -1.12 26.73 -10.33
CA PRO A 197 -0.40 28.02 -10.29
C PRO A 197 0.85 27.96 -9.40
N PHE A 198 1.87 28.76 -9.73
CA PHE A 198 3.10 28.86 -8.92
C PHE A 198 2.99 29.90 -7.81
N ASP A 199 2.19 30.93 -8.02
CA ASP A 199 1.97 32.06 -7.12
C ASP A 199 0.46 32.34 -6.94
N HIS A 200 0.14 33.28 -6.06
CA HIS A 200 -1.20 33.90 -5.88
C HIS A 200 -2.40 32.96 -5.61
N GLY A 201 -2.18 31.66 -5.40
CA GLY A 201 -3.21 30.69 -5.01
C GLY A 201 -3.14 30.32 -3.53
N THR A 202 -4.20 30.62 -2.79
CA THR A 202 -4.36 30.23 -1.38
C THR A 202 -5.47 29.19 -1.22
N PHE A 203 -5.28 28.21 -0.34
CA PHE A 203 -6.37 27.31 0.05
C PHE A 203 -6.22 26.83 1.50
N THR A 204 -7.37 26.56 2.12
CA THR A 204 -7.40 25.97 3.46
C THR A 204 -7.26 24.46 3.37
N PHE A 205 -6.59 23.85 4.34
CA PHE A 205 -6.35 22.42 4.36
C PHE A 205 -6.55 21.81 5.75
N THR A 206 -6.70 20.49 5.80
CA THR A 206 -6.70 19.69 7.02
C THR A 206 -5.66 18.58 6.94
N CYS A 207 -4.95 18.37 8.05
CA CYS A 207 -3.91 17.36 8.21
C CYS A 207 -4.29 16.38 9.31
N PRO A 208 -4.16 15.06 9.06
CA PRO A 208 -4.32 14.06 10.09
C PRO A 208 -3.17 14.10 11.11
N ALA A 209 -3.39 13.47 12.27
CA ALA A 209 -2.36 13.20 13.25
C ALA A 209 -1.35 12.16 12.75
N GLY A 210 -0.13 12.19 13.29
CA GLY A 210 0.93 11.21 13.04
C GLY A 210 1.75 11.44 11.77
N CYS A 211 1.66 12.62 11.14
CA CYS A 211 2.37 12.90 9.90
C CYS A 211 3.88 13.18 10.07
N ALA A 212 4.38 13.51 11.27
CA ALA A 212 5.80 13.82 11.45
C ALA A 212 6.73 12.64 11.11
N ASP A 213 6.23 11.42 11.32
CA ASP A 213 6.99 10.18 11.14
C ASP A 213 6.93 9.63 9.71
N VAL A 214 6.21 10.30 8.80
CA VAL A 214 6.10 9.87 7.40
C VAL A 214 7.38 10.22 6.66
N LYS A 215 7.88 9.26 5.89
CA LYS A 215 9.19 9.30 5.24
C LYS A 215 9.03 9.14 3.74
N ILE A 216 9.94 9.75 2.99
CA ILE A 216 10.18 9.32 1.61
C ILE A 216 10.82 7.93 1.66
N LEU A 217 10.28 7.00 0.87
CA LEU A 217 10.71 5.60 0.83
C LEU A 217 11.59 5.30 -0.39
N GLU A 218 11.54 6.18 -1.39
CA GLU A 218 12.38 6.11 -2.57
C GLU A 218 13.57 7.07 -2.42
N PRO A 219 14.77 6.67 -2.87
CA PRO A 219 15.87 7.59 -3.09
C PRO A 219 15.42 8.80 -3.91
N HIS A 220 15.66 10.00 -3.39
CA HIS A 220 15.31 11.23 -4.08
C HIS A 220 16.41 12.28 -3.91
N TYR A 221 16.84 12.88 -5.01
CA TYR A 221 17.84 13.94 -4.96
C TYR A 221 17.19 15.29 -4.62
N VAL A 222 17.85 16.05 -3.75
CA VAL A 222 17.53 17.47 -3.49
C VAL A 222 18.81 18.26 -3.68
N GLY A 223 18.98 18.83 -4.86
CA GLY A 223 20.30 19.35 -5.26
C GLY A 223 21.33 18.22 -5.34
N ALA A 224 22.46 18.34 -4.66
CA ALA A 224 23.53 17.33 -4.67
C ALA A 224 23.34 16.17 -3.68
N GLN A 225 22.38 16.27 -2.76
CA GLN A 225 22.19 15.26 -1.72
C GLN A 225 21.10 14.26 -2.08
N GLU A 226 21.41 12.98 -1.94
CA GLU A 226 20.42 11.91 -1.95
C GLU A 226 19.70 11.85 -0.60
N VAL A 227 18.37 11.79 -0.63
CA VAL A 227 17.48 11.79 0.52
C VAL A 227 16.67 10.51 0.49
N ASN A 228 16.81 9.68 1.53
CA ASN A 228 16.00 8.48 1.71
C ASN A 228 15.66 8.25 3.21
N TYR A 229 14.56 7.57 3.51
CA TYR A 229 14.12 7.16 4.85
C TYR A 229 13.99 8.29 5.89
N ARG A 230 13.69 9.51 5.44
CA ARG A 230 13.47 10.69 6.28
C ARG A 230 12.27 11.52 5.82
N THR A 231 11.77 12.37 6.71
CA THR A 231 10.65 13.28 6.41
C THR A 231 11.03 14.24 5.29
N PHE A 232 10.18 14.34 4.26
CA PHE A 232 10.46 15.12 3.05
C PHE A 232 9.93 16.55 3.19
N VAL A 233 10.72 17.40 3.84
CA VAL A 233 10.43 18.83 4.02
C VAL A 233 11.68 19.61 3.62
N ILE A 234 11.54 20.53 2.68
CA ILE A 234 12.65 21.31 2.11
C ILE A 234 12.38 22.79 2.41
N GLY A 235 13.33 23.44 3.06
CA GLY A 235 13.18 24.81 3.58
C GLY A 235 12.62 24.89 4.99
N GLY A 236 12.34 26.11 5.43
CA GLY A 236 12.04 26.40 6.83
C GLY A 236 12.16 27.89 7.11
N PRO A 237 11.98 28.31 8.37
CA PRO A 237 12.21 29.69 8.78
C PRO A 237 13.70 30.02 8.67
N LYS A 238 14.04 31.18 8.09
CA LYS A 238 15.42 31.68 8.11
C LYS A 238 15.82 32.10 9.53
N ASP A 239 14.87 32.64 10.29
CA ASP A 239 15.02 32.99 11.70
C ASP A 239 14.08 32.15 12.58
N THR A 240 14.65 31.30 13.43
CA THR A 240 13.91 30.34 14.28
C THR A 240 12.95 31.00 15.29
N GLY A 241 13.04 32.31 15.48
CA GLY A 241 12.18 33.09 16.38
C GLY A 241 10.86 33.58 15.76
N ILE A 242 10.69 33.49 14.43
CA ILE A 242 9.50 34.03 13.73
C ILE A 242 8.90 32.95 12.80
N PRO A 243 7.96 32.12 13.30
CA PRO A 243 7.37 31.02 12.53
C PRO A 243 6.68 31.44 11.22
N THR A 244 6.22 32.68 11.13
CA THR A 244 5.54 33.24 9.94
C THR A 244 6.47 33.51 8.76
N THR A 245 7.79 33.34 8.92
CA THR A 245 8.79 33.49 7.84
C THR A 245 9.16 32.17 7.17
N ALA A 246 8.58 31.05 7.60
CA ALA A 246 8.91 29.74 7.04
C ALA A 246 8.42 29.62 5.59
N ILE A 247 9.36 29.35 4.68
CA ILE A 247 9.11 29.10 3.26
C ILE A 247 9.57 27.69 2.94
N TYR A 248 8.71 26.94 2.27
CA TYR A 248 8.94 25.55 1.88
C TYR A 248 8.90 25.40 0.36
N ARG A 249 9.73 24.49 -0.17
CA ARG A 249 9.74 24.11 -1.59
C ARG A 249 8.47 23.32 -1.92
N GLY A 250 7.91 23.49 -3.13
CA GLY A 250 6.59 22.98 -3.52
C GLY A 250 6.40 21.47 -3.48
N ASP A 251 7.48 20.71 -3.51
CA ASP A 251 7.53 19.25 -3.42
C ASP A 251 7.59 18.73 -1.97
N SER A 252 7.75 19.61 -0.98
CA SER A 252 7.68 19.26 0.43
C SER A 252 6.32 18.67 0.80
N PHE A 253 6.31 17.68 1.69
CA PHE A 253 5.07 17.18 2.28
C PHE A 253 4.43 18.27 3.15
N ILE A 254 3.21 18.67 2.80
CA ILE A 254 2.54 19.85 3.38
C ILE A 254 2.27 19.66 4.87
N CYS A 255 1.76 18.49 5.29
CA CYS A 255 1.43 18.25 6.69
C CYS A 255 2.66 18.19 7.62
N PRO A 256 3.74 17.48 7.28
CA PRO A 256 5.01 17.59 8.00
C PRO A 256 5.59 19.01 8.02
N ALA A 257 5.50 19.76 6.91
CA ALA A 257 5.93 21.16 6.87
C ALA A 257 5.08 22.05 7.80
N ALA A 258 3.78 21.80 7.91
CA ALA A 258 2.89 22.51 8.83
C ALA A 258 3.21 22.19 10.30
N ILE A 259 3.61 20.95 10.62
CA ILE A 259 4.13 20.57 11.95
C ILE A 259 5.44 21.29 12.21
N HIS A 260 6.37 21.27 11.25
CA HIS A 260 7.66 21.95 11.33
C HIS A 260 7.49 23.46 11.61
N ALA A 261 6.53 24.11 10.93
CA ALA A 261 6.17 25.50 11.14
C ALA A 261 5.46 25.79 12.49
N GLY A 262 5.05 24.76 13.23
CA GLY A 262 4.28 24.90 14.47
C GLY A 262 2.80 25.25 14.28
N LEU A 263 2.28 25.16 13.05
CA LEU A 263 0.87 25.46 12.74
C LEU A 263 -0.07 24.36 13.22
N VAL A 264 0.35 23.10 13.08
CA VAL A 264 -0.42 21.92 13.50
C VAL A 264 0.44 21.01 14.38
N THR A 265 -0.20 20.15 15.16
CA THR A 265 0.54 19.25 16.07
C THR A 265 0.54 17.82 15.54
N ASN A 266 1.64 17.08 15.76
CA ASN A 266 1.69 15.66 15.37
C ASN A 266 0.62 14.82 16.09
N ALA A 267 0.26 15.18 17.33
CA ALA A 267 -0.66 14.39 18.16
C ALA A 267 -2.14 14.53 17.74
N LYS A 268 -2.56 15.72 17.32
CA LYS A 268 -3.98 16.02 17.04
C LYS A 268 -4.28 16.33 15.57
N GLY A 269 -3.24 16.44 14.73
CA GLY A 269 -3.38 17.02 13.40
C GLY A 269 -3.75 18.50 13.51
N GLY A 270 -4.44 19.01 12.50
CA GLY A 270 -4.96 20.37 12.51
C GLY A 270 -5.40 20.86 11.15
N SER A 271 -5.73 22.14 11.06
CA SER A 271 -6.06 22.83 9.83
C SER A 271 -5.16 24.06 9.66
N GLY A 272 -5.02 24.51 8.43
CA GLY A 272 -4.17 25.65 8.10
C GLY A 272 -4.57 26.34 6.81
N LEU A 273 -4.02 27.53 6.59
CA LEU A 273 -4.09 28.24 5.32
C LEU A 273 -2.73 28.15 4.64
N LEU A 274 -2.68 27.54 3.46
CA LEU A 274 -1.48 27.50 2.62
C LEU A 274 -1.56 28.63 1.60
N SER A 275 -0.45 29.35 1.42
CA SER A 275 -0.29 30.37 0.39
C SER A 275 0.90 30.04 -0.50
N ARG A 276 0.66 30.01 -1.82
CA ARG A 276 1.74 29.88 -2.81
C ARG A 276 2.51 31.20 -2.93
N THR A 277 3.83 31.12 -2.90
CA THR A 277 4.73 32.29 -2.85
C THR A 277 5.65 32.40 -4.06
N GLY A 278 5.42 31.60 -5.10
CA GLY A 278 6.17 31.65 -6.35
C GLY A 278 7.61 31.15 -6.21
N GLN A 279 8.46 31.62 -7.12
CA GLN A 279 9.86 31.24 -7.16
C GLN A 279 10.61 31.82 -5.96
N ARG A 280 11.35 30.97 -5.27
CA ARG A 280 12.25 31.35 -4.18
C ARG A 280 13.56 30.61 -4.32
N SER A 281 14.57 31.13 -3.63
CA SER A 281 15.91 30.58 -3.57
C SER A 281 16.36 30.45 -2.13
N ASP A 282 17.41 29.65 -1.94
CA ASP A 282 18.11 29.50 -0.67
C ASP A 282 17.17 29.06 0.47
N TYR A 283 16.80 27.78 0.40
CA TYR A 283 15.98 27.11 1.40
C TYR A 283 16.88 26.59 2.52
N PRO A 284 16.71 27.06 3.78
CA PRO A 284 17.56 26.64 4.87
C PRO A 284 17.21 25.23 5.36
N SER A 285 18.20 24.53 5.92
CA SER A 285 17.99 23.32 6.72
C SER A 285 17.87 23.70 8.19
N THR A 286 16.71 23.42 8.79
CA THR A 286 16.42 23.73 10.20
C THR A 286 15.73 22.54 10.87
N SER A 287 15.75 22.49 12.20
CA SER A 287 14.97 21.52 12.96
C SER A 287 13.99 22.25 13.87
N ALA A 288 12.72 21.94 13.76
CA ALA A 288 11.65 22.57 14.54
C ALA A 288 10.51 21.57 14.78
N HIS A 289 9.94 21.62 15.99
CA HIS A 289 8.77 20.79 16.39
C HIS A 289 8.92 19.28 16.10
N GLY A 290 10.14 18.76 16.21
CA GLY A 290 10.46 17.33 15.98
C GLY A 290 10.61 16.92 14.52
N VAL A 291 10.55 17.86 13.57
CA VAL A 291 10.80 17.64 12.14
C VAL A 291 12.12 18.32 11.76
N SER A 292 12.94 17.68 10.92
CA SER A 292 14.18 18.28 10.41
C SER A 292 14.10 18.46 8.90
N SER A 293 14.18 19.71 8.46
CA SER A 293 14.10 20.05 7.05
C SER A 293 15.43 19.88 6.32
N ILE A 294 15.32 19.84 5.00
CA ILE A 294 16.40 19.71 4.04
C ILE A 294 16.71 21.09 3.47
N GLY A 295 18.00 21.40 3.36
CA GLY A 295 18.44 22.63 2.70
C GLY A 295 18.50 22.46 1.18
N PHE A 296 18.22 23.53 0.45
CA PHE A 296 18.38 23.57 -0.99
C PHE A 296 18.96 24.94 -1.40
N PRO A 297 20.21 25.00 -1.89
CA PRO A 297 20.94 26.27 -2.08
C PRO A 297 20.61 26.99 -3.41
N SER A 298 19.59 26.58 -4.14
CA SER A 298 19.23 27.11 -5.46
C SER A 298 17.76 27.54 -5.52
N ASN A 299 17.34 28.00 -6.69
CA ASN A 299 15.98 28.42 -6.97
C ASN A 299 15.06 27.25 -7.35
N PHE A 300 13.79 27.38 -6.97
CA PHE A 300 12.72 26.47 -7.37
C PHE A 300 11.44 27.27 -7.67
N PRO A 301 10.70 26.95 -8.76
CA PRO A 301 9.62 27.82 -9.28
C PRO A 301 8.39 27.91 -8.38
N LEU A 302 8.12 26.87 -7.58
CA LEU A 302 6.95 26.79 -6.70
C LEU A 302 7.35 26.70 -5.23
N SER A 303 6.98 27.70 -4.45
CA SER A 303 7.15 27.71 -3.00
C SER A 303 5.82 27.95 -2.30
N PHE A 304 5.75 27.61 -1.03
CA PHE A 304 4.61 27.96 -0.20
C PHE A 304 5.01 28.38 1.21
N SER A 305 4.14 29.16 1.83
CA SER A 305 4.20 29.50 3.25
C SER A 305 2.84 29.29 3.89
N PHE A 306 2.81 29.30 5.22
CA PHE A 306 1.57 29.21 5.97
C PHE A 306 1.12 30.60 6.42
N GLY A 307 -0.16 30.90 6.21
CA GLY A 307 -0.77 32.12 6.71
C GLY A 307 -1.22 31.98 8.16
N ALA A 308 -1.38 33.12 8.85
CA ALA A 308 -2.08 33.12 10.13
C ALA A 308 -3.53 32.64 9.91
N PRO A 309 -4.07 31.76 10.76
CA PRO A 309 -5.47 31.38 10.68
C PRO A 309 -6.34 32.64 10.82
N GLY A 310 -7.14 32.95 9.80
CA GLY A 310 -8.15 34.00 9.88
C GLY A 310 -9.23 33.68 10.94
N PRO A 311 -10.10 34.65 11.29
CA PRO A 311 -11.18 34.43 12.24
C PRO A 311 -12.15 33.31 11.84
N ASP A 312 -12.25 32.99 10.54
CA ASP A 312 -13.09 31.93 9.98
C ASP A 312 -12.37 30.59 9.79
N THR A 313 -11.17 30.41 10.37
CA THR A 313 -10.42 29.16 10.19
C THR A 313 -11.08 28.02 10.96
N PHE A 314 -11.65 27.08 10.22
CA PHE A 314 -12.28 25.88 10.75
C PHE A 314 -11.32 25.11 11.66
N SER A 315 -11.66 24.91 12.94
CA SER A 315 -10.86 24.11 13.86
C SER A 315 -11.07 22.62 13.58
N TYR A 316 -10.10 21.99 12.91
CA TYR A 316 -10.09 20.55 12.71
C TYR A 316 -9.26 19.87 13.80
N THR A 317 -9.80 18.83 14.42
CA THR A 317 -9.07 17.93 15.30
C THR A 317 -9.29 16.51 14.83
N ASP A 318 -8.21 15.76 14.66
CA ASP A 318 -8.28 14.36 14.26
C ASP A 318 -8.92 13.52 15.38
N SER A 319 -10.15 13.07 15.13
CA SER A 319 -10.98 12.31 16.06
C SER A 319 -10.89 10.79 15.86
N ARG A 320 -10.01 10.29 14.98
CA ARG A 320 -9.86 8.86 14.68
C ARG A 320 -9.61 8.03 15.93
N TRP A 321 -8.76 8.51 16.83
CA TRP A 321 -8.47 7.83 18.11
C TRP A 321 -9.69 7.77 19.04
N THR A 322 -10.50 8.83 19.08
CA THR A 322 -11.74 8.87 19.88
C THR A 322 -12.74 7.82 19.40
N TYR A 323 -12.97 7.76 18.08
CA TYR A 323 -13.87 6.78 17.48
C TYR A 323 -13.33 5.36 17.57
N LEU A 324 -12.01 5.18 17.53
CA LEU A 324 -11.35 3.90 17.75
C LEU A 324 -11.60 3.40 19.18
N CYS A 325 -11.39 4.24 20.20
CA CYS A 325 -11.66 3.88 21.60
C CYS A 325 -13.09 3.40 21.79
N PHE A 326 -14.06 4.12 21.21
CA PHE A 326 -15.47 3.70 21.29
C PHE A 326 -15.73 2.37 20.55
N SER A 327 -15.15 2.17 19.37
CA SER A 327 -15.29 0.92 18.62
C SER A 327 -14.65 -0.27 19.36
N ILE A 328 -13.52 -0.06 20.04
CA ILE A 328 -12.89 -1.06 20.91
C ILE A 328 -13.83 -1.42 22.08
N ILE A 329 -14.45 -0.44 22.73
CA ILE A 329 -15.40 -0.69 23.82
C ILE A 329 -16.59 -1.53 23.33
N LEU A 330 -17.23 -1.13 22.22
CA LEU A 330 -18.39 -1.84 21.69
C LEU A 330 -18.05 -3.26 21.24
N THR A 331 -16.94 -3.44 20.52
CA THR A 331 -16.48 -4.77 20.10
C THR A 331 -16.07 -5.63 21.28
N SER A 332 -15.52 -5.06 22.34
CA SER A 332 -15.19 -5.78 23.58
C SER A 332 -16.45 -6.25 24.30
N LEU A 333 -17.50 -5.41 24.36
CA LEU A 333 -18.80 -5.83 24.91
C LEU A 333 -19.39 -6.99 24.10
N LEU A 334 -19.33 -6.94 22.77
CA LEU A 334 -19.71 -8.06 21.92
C LEU A 334 -18.88 -9.32 22.22
N ALA A 335 -17.56 -9.18 22.30
CA ALA A 335 -16.65 -10.30 22.57
C ALA A 335 -16.80 -10.90 23.97
N VAL A 336 -17.32 -10.18 24.96
CA VAL A 336 -17.62 -10.72 26.28
C VAL A 336 -18.98 -11.42 26.32
N PHE A 337 -20.03 -10.79 25.80
CA PHE A 337 -21.42 -11.24 25.99
C PHE A 337 -21.99 -12.11 24.86
N VAL A 338 -21.45 -12.05 23.64
CA VAL A 338 -21.94 -12.85 22.52
C VAL A 338 -21.27 -14.22 22.49
N THR A 339 -22.04 -15.27 22.72
CA THR A 339 -21.57 -16.67 22.71
C THR A 339 -21.64 -17.32 21.33
N SER A 340 -22.50 -16.80 20.44
CA SER A 340 -22.63 -17.28 19.05
C SER A 340 -21.39 -16.91 18.23
N PRO A 341 -20.62 -17.88 17.70
CA PRO A 341 -19.43 -17.60 16.90
C PRO A 341 -19.79 -16.87 15.60
N THR A 342 -20.95 -17.17 15.01
CA THR A 342 -21.44 -16.51 13.79
C THR A 342 -21.71 -15.04 14.06
N THR A 343 -22.48 -14.75 15.11
CA THR A 343 -22.86 -13.38 15.45
C THR A 343 -21.61 -12.58 15.78
N LEU A 344 -20.74 -13.08 16.66
CA LEU A 344 -19.52 -12.37 17.05
C LEU A 344 -18.62 -12.07 15.85
N PHE A 345 -18.32 -13.08 15.02
CA PHE A 345 -17.43 -12.89 13.88
C PHE A 345 -17.98 -11.84 12.92
N TRP A 346 -19.24 -11.93 12.52
CA TRP A 346 -19.82 -10.99 11.56
C TRP A 346 -19.99 -9.59 12.14
N SER A 347 -20.36 -9.43 13.42
CA SER A 347 -20.40 -8.10 14.05
C SER A 347 -19.03 -7.44 14.02
N VAL A 348 -17.98 -8.18 14.41
CA VAL A 348 -16.62 -7.67 14.49
C VAL A 348 -16.06 -7.41 13.09
N PHE A 349 -16.20 -8.36 12.16
CA PHE A 349 -15.70 -8.21 10.79
C PHE A 349 -16.32 -6.99 10.09
N VAL A 350 -17.65 -6.87 10.09
CA VAL A 350 -18.34 -5.78 9.40
C VAL A 350 -17.98 -4.44 10.04
N GLY A 351 -18.07 -4.33 11.36
CA GLY A 351 -17.85 -3.04 12.00
C GLY A 351 -16.37 -2.61 12.00
N ILE A 352 -15.41 -3.54 12.14
CA ILE A 352 -13.98 -3.20 11.96
C ILE A 352 -13.70 -2.85 10.50
N PHE A 353 -14.30 -3.55 9.53
CA PHE A 353 -14.13 -3.20 8.10
C PHE A 353 -14.54 -1.76 7.81
N PHE A 354 -15.74 -1.35 8.22
CA PHE A 354 -16.18 0.02 8.04
C PHE A 354 -15.40 1.01 8.92
N HIS A 355 -14.91 0.60 10.09
CA HIS A 355 -14.01 1.41 10.91
C HIS A 355 -12.69 1.71 10.21
N VAL A 356 -12.11 0.74 9.53
CA VAL A 356 -10.92 0.97 8.70
C VAL A 356 -11.28 1.84 7.50
N ALA A 357 -12.28 1.43 6.72
CA ALA A 357 -12.63 2.08 5.46
C ALA A 357 -13.08 3.53 5.62
N LEU A 358 -13.71 3.91 6.74
CA LEU A 358 -14.31 5.24 6.90
C LEU A 358 -13.58 6.15 7.90
N ILE A 359 -12.87 5.58 8.88
CA ILE A 359 -12.36 6.34 10.03
C ILE A 359 -10.84 6.22 10.15
N SER A 360 -10.35 5.04 10.54
CA SER A 360 -8.96 4.89 11.00
C SER A 360 -7.93 4.98 9.87
N ASP A 361 -8.20 4.37 8.72
CA ASP A 361 -7.32 4.37 7.55
C ASP A 361 -8.11 4.36 6.23
N PRO A 362 -8.96 5.39 5.97
CA PRO A 362 -9.78 5.45 4.77
C PRO A 362 -8.90 5.56 3.52
N PRO A 363 -9.31 5.02 2.35
CA PRO A 363 -8.67 5.29 1.05
C PRO A 363 -8.59 6.79 0.73
N TYR A 364 -7.86 7.18 -0.31
CA TYR A 364 -7.99 8.54 -0.85
C TYR A 364 -9.38 8.71 -1.46
N TYR A 365 -10.03 9.85 -1.23
CA TYR A 365 -11.36 10.17 -1.74
C TYR A 365 -11.52 11.69 -1.86
N HIS A 366 -12.33 12.14 -2.81
CA HIS A 366 -12.58 13.57 -3.02
C HIS A 366 -13.71 14.11 -2.15
N ASP A 367 -14.79 13.35 -2.02
CA ASP A 367 -15.95 13.66 -1.21
C ASP A 367 -16.46 12.42 -0.46
N TYR A 368 -17.32 12.62 0.52
CA TYR A 368 -17.79 11.53 1.37
C TYR A 368 -18.67 10.52 0.64
N SER A 369 -19.34 10.93 -0.43
CA SER A 369 -20.16 10.03 -1.24
C SER A 369 -19.26 9.02 -1.97
N ASP A 370 -18.14 9.49 -2.51
CA ASP A 370 -17.10 8.65 -3.11
C ASP A 370 -16.51 7.68 -2.09
N LEU A 371 -16.19 8.15 -0.88
CA LEU A 371 -15.69 7.27 0.20
C LEU A 371 -16.67 6.14 0.53
N ILE A 372 -17.96 6.46 0.68
CA ILE A 372 -19.00 5.47 0.98
C ILE A 372 -19.13 4.48 -0.19
N SER A 373 -19.21 4.98 -1.43
CA SER A 373 -19.27 4.16 -2.64
C SER A 373 -18.10 3.18 -2.70
N LEU A 374 -16.88 3.66 -2.47
CA LEU A 374 -15.66 2.87 -2.47
C LEU A 374 -15.63 1.82 -1.35
N ALA A 375 -16.09 2.17 -0.14
CA ALA A 375 -16.21 1.24 0.97
C ALA A 375 -17.16 0.08 0.64
N PHE A 376 -18.34 0.36 0.07
CA PHE A 376 -19.31 -0.68 -0.32
C PHE A 376 -18.83 -1.50 -1.53
N ARG A 377 -18.15 -0.88 -2.50
CA ARG A 377 -17.49 -1.58 -3.63
C ARG A 377 -16.53 -2.65 -3.14
N ARG A 378 -15.76 -2.36 -2.08
CA ARG A 378 -14.78 -3.29 -1.50
C ARG A 378 -15.39 -4.28 -0.52
N PHE A 379 -16.46 -3.90 0.17
CA PHE A 379 -17.09 -4.72 1.21
C PHE A 379 -17.71 -6.01 0.69
N LEU A 380 -18.48 -5.98 -0.41
CA LEU A 380 -19.23 -7.16 -0.85
C LEU A 380 -18.31 -8.35 -1.23
N PRO A 381 -17.26 -8.17 -2.05
CA PRO A 381 -16.31 -9.26 -2.30
C PRO A 381 -15.54 -9.66 -1.03
N ALA A 382 -15.20 -8.69 -0.15
CA ALA A 382 -14.57 -8.98 1.13
C ALA A 382 -15.45 -9.86 2.02
N ALA A 383 -16.77 -9.62 2.05
CA ALA A 383 -17.72 -10.43 2.80
C ALA A 383 -17.80 -11.86 2.25
N PHE A 384 -17.76 -12.06 0.93
CA PHE A 384 -17.73 -13.41 0.35
C PHE A 384 -16.47 -14.18 0.81
N VAL A 385 -15.30 -13.55 0.74
CA VAL A 385 -14.04 -14.15 1.22
C VAL A 385 -14.07 -14.35 2.74
N ALA A 386 -14.63 -13.41 3.50
CA ALA A 386 -14.82 -13.53 4.94
C ALA A 386 -15.73 -14.70 5.32
N HIS A 387 -16.74 -15.02 4.51
CA HIS A 387 -17.56 -16.22 4.70
C HIS A 387 -16.72 -17.50 4.57
N VAL A 388 -15.81 -17.56 3.58
CA VAL A 388 -14.88 -18.69 3.40
C VAL A 388 -13.91 -18.79 4.59
N ILE A 389 -13.31 -17.66 4.98
CA ILE A 389 -12.43 -17.58 6.16
C ILE A 389 -13.19 -18.05 7.41
N TYR A 390 -14.41 -17.58 7.60
CA TYR A 390 -15.26 -17.95 8.73
C TYR A 390 -15.50 -19.45 8.77
N LYS A 391 -15.97 -20.02 7.66
CA LYS A 391 -16.37 -21.42 7.58
C LYS A 391 -15.19 -22.37 7.82
N TYR A 392 -14.04 -22.09 7.22
CA TYR A 392 -12.91 -23.03 7.23
C TYR A 392 -11.84 -22.76 8.28
N CYS A 393 -11.70 -21.51 8.74
CA CYS A 393 -10.63 -21.13 9.69
C CYS A 393 -11.18 -20.77 11.07
N ILE A 394 -12.20 -19.90 11.12
CA ILE A 394 -12.59 -19.23 12.38
C ILE A 394 -13.66 -20.00 13.15
N HIS A 395 -14.66 -20.56 12.46
CA HIS A 395 -15.79 -21.26 13.10
C HIS A 395 -15.26 -22.29 14.10
N ARG A 396 -14.31 -23.13 13.68
CA ARG A 396 -13.70 -24.15 14.54
C ARG A 396 -13.04 -23.56 15.79
N THR A 397 -12.42 -22.40 15.67
CA THR A 397 -11.65 -21.76 16.73
C THR A 397 -12.57 -21.12 17.77
N LEU A 398 -13.67 -20.49 17.33
CA LEU A 398 -14.63 -19.79 18.19
C LEU A 398 -15.80 -20.66 18.67
N TYR A 399 -16.02 -21.83 18.05
CA TYR A 399 -17.10 -22.74 18.43
C TYR A 399 -16.90 -23.27 19.85
N ASP A 400 -17.96 -23.15 20.66
CA ASP A 400 -18.00 -23.54 22.08
C ASP A 400 -16.82 -22.97 22.91
N LEU A 401 -16.30 -21.81 22.51
CA LEU A 401 -15.24 -21.11 23.23
C LEU A 401 -15.82 -20.35 24.43
N LYS A 402 -15.90 -21.02 25.58
CA LYS A 402 -16.34 -20.44 26.86
C LYS A 402 -15.20 -19.72 27.58
N ALA A 403 -14.56 -18.81 26.86
CA ALA A 403 -13.36 -18.13 27.33
C ALA A 403 -13.38 -16.63 26.95
N PRO A 404 -14.16 -15.78 27.65
CA PRO A 404 -14.40 -14.40 27.25
C PRO A 404 -13.14 -13.52 27.31
N ILE A 405 -12.20 -13.81 28.21
CA ILE A 405 -10.92 -13.09 28.30
C ILE A 405 -10.07 -13.43 27.09
N GLU A 406 -9.86 -14.71 26.80
CA GLU A 406 -9.05 -15.15 25.66
C GLU A 406 -9.64 -14.67 24.34
N ARG A 407 -10.97 -14.70 24.20
CA ARG A 407 -11.68 -14.20 23.02
C ARG A 407 -11.52 -12.69 22.84
N THR A 408 -11.66 -11.91 23.91
CA THR A 408 -11.55 -10.45 23.87
C THR A 408 -10.09 -9.99 23.71
N VAL A 409 -9.16 -10.54 24.49
CA VAL A 409 -7.77 -10.08 24.51
C VAL A 409 -6.97 -10.65 23.34
N LEU A 410 -7.06 -11.96 23.07
CA LEU A 410 -6.23 -12.59 22.05
C LEU A 410 -6.84 -12.43 20.66
N TRP A 411 -8.09 -12.86 20.48
CA TRP A 411 -8.71 -12.86 19.15
C TRP A 411 -9.14 -11.47 18.70
N LEU A 412 -9.95 -10.75 19.50
CA LEU A 412 -10.37 -9.39 19.16
C LEU A 412 -9.20 -8.39 19.25
N GLY A 413 -8.36 -8.48 20.29
CA GLY A 413 -7.17 -7.63 20.41
C GLY A 413 -6.19 -7.85 19.26
N GLY A 414 -5.96 -9.11 18.86
CA GLY A 414 -5.21 -9.43 17.65
C GLY A 414 -5.84 -8.84 16.39
N CYS A 415 -7.16 -8.94 16.25
CA CYS A 415 -7.90 -8.37 15.11
C CYS A 415 -7.72 -6.85 15.00
N TRP A 416 -7.83 -6.11 16.09
CA TRP A 416 -7.54 -4.66 16.10
C TRP A 416 -6.07 -4.36 15.79
N LEU A 417 -5.13 -5.16 16.31
CA LEU A 417 -3.70 -4.99 16.02
C LEU A 417 -3.42 -5.12 14.51
N GLY A 418 -4.04 -6.10 13.84
CA GLY A 418 -3.94 -6.28 12.39
C GLY A 418 -4.71 -5.23 11.59
N ALA A 419 -5.89 -4.82 12.06
CA ALA A 419 -6.73 -3.82 11.37
C ALA A 419 -6.08 -2.42 11.37
N LEU A 420 -5.27 -2.12 12.39
CA LEU A 420 -4.51 -0.89 12.55
C LEU A 420 -3.07 -1.02 12.03
N ASN A 421 -2.87 -1.79 10.96
CA ASN A 421 -1.56 -2.08 10.35
C ASN A 421 -0.69 -0.83 10.15
N ASN A 422 -1.31 0.27 9.72
CA ASN A 422 -0.69 1.57 9.47
C ASN A 422 0.01 2.20 10.69
N VAL A 423 -0.42 1.85 11.91
CA VAL A 423 0.18 2.33 13.16
C VAL A 423 0.85 1.21 13.97
N THR A 424 0.69 -0.05 13.57
CA THR A 424 1.28 -1.21 14.24
C THR A 424 2.46 -1.78 13.44
N PHE A 425 2.21 -2.55 12.39
CA PHE A 425 3.25 -3.29 11.67
C PHE A 425 3.97 -2.43 10.60
N ASP A 426 3.32 -1.43 10.00
CA ASP A 426 3.97 -0.53 9.03
C ASP A 426 5.03 0.38 9.67
N ARG A 427 5.12 0.39 11.01
CA ARG A 427 6.18 1.08 11.77
C ARG A 427 7.45 0.24 11.91
N ILE A 428 7.40 -1.04 11.58
CA ILE A 428 8.58 -1.90 11.57
C ILE A 428 9.49 -1.43 10.41
N PRO A 429 10.80 -1.23 10.64
CA PRO A 429 11.69 -0.65 9.64
C PRO A 429 12.04 -1.65 8.53
N ILE A 430 11.05 -2.07 7.73
CA ILE A 430 11.23 -2.91 6.55
C ILE A 430 10.27 -2.39 5.49
N SER A 431 10.76 -1.46 4.67
CA SER A 431 9.95 -0.91 3.57
C SER A 431 9.98 -1.83 2.35
N ARG A 432 11.13 -2.42 2.06
CA ARG A 432 11.35 -3.34 0.93
C ARG A 432 12.38 -4.40 1.30
N LEU A 433 12.28 -5.57 0.66
CA LEU A 433 13.21 -6.68 0.87
C LEU A 433 14.40 -6.65 -0.11
N THR A 434 14.71 -5.49 -0.71
CA THR A 434 15.86 -5.37 -1.61
C THR A 434 17.16 -5.27 -0.80
N PRO A 435 18.30 -5.79 -1.32
CA PRO A 435 19.58 -5.68 -0.63
C PRO A 435 20.04 -4.24 -0.36
N HIS A 436 19.64 -3.30 -1.23
CA HIS A 436 19.98 -1.88 -1.09
C HIS A 436 19.20 -1.23 0.06
N ASP A 437 17.88 -1.43 0.08
CA ASP A 437 16.99 -0.89 1.12
C ASP A 437 17.33 -1.41 2.51
N LEU A 438 17.63 -2.72 2.62
CA LEU A 438 18.01 -3.33 3.89
C LEU A 438 19.31 -2.76 4.47
N LYS A 439 20.21 -2.23 3.63
CA LYS A 439 21.47 -1.60 4.06
C LYS A 439 21.27 -0.13 4.45
N GLN A 440 20.44 0.60 3.71
CA GLN A 440 20.19 2.03 3.96
C GLN A 440 19.25 2.27 5.14
N GLN A 441 18.24 1.40 5.34
CA GLN A 441 17.23 1.58 6.37
C GLN A 441 17.76 1.18 7.77
N PRO A 442 17.81 2.11 8.75
CA PRO A 442 18.32 1.81 10.08
C PRO A 442 17.47 0.74 10.79
N GLY A 443 18.12 -0.34 11.23
CA GLY A 443 17.47 -1.43 11.97
C GLY A 443 16.75 -2.48 11.11
N ALA A 444 16.75 -2.36 9.78
CA ALA A 444 16.01 -3.25 8.90
C ALA A 444 16.46 -4.71 8.95
N ILE A 445 17.78 -4.96 8.94
CA ILE A 445 18.33 -6.32 9.04
C ILE A 445 17.93 -6.99 10.37
N ALA A 446 18.02 -6.26 11.48
CA ALA A 446 17.66 -6.78 12.80
C ALA A 446 16.15 -7.07 12.89
N ALA A 447 15.31 -6.18 12.34
CA ALA A 447 13.87 -6.40 12.25
C ALA A 447 13.53 -7.62 11.39
N LEU A 448 14.18 -7.78 10.23
CA LEU A 448 13.95 -8.89 9.31
C LEU A 448 14.30 -10.24 9.96
N LEU A 449 15.48 -10.35 10.55
CA LEU A 449 15.90 -11.56 11.27
C LEU A 449 14.96 -11.89 12.43
N SER A 450 14.51 -10.88 13.16
CA SER A 450 13.55 -11.04 14.27
C SER A 450 12.20 -11.56 13.76
N ILE A 451 11.68 -10.99 12.68
CA ILE A 451 10.41 -11.42 12.07
C ILE A 451 10.52 -12.86 11.56
N ILE A 452 11.58 -13.19 10.82
CA ILE A 452 11.80 -14.56 10.32
C ILE A 452 11.88 -15.55 11.49
N GLY A 453 12.63 -15.21 12.55
CA GLY A 453 12.74 -16.04 13.74
C GLY A 453 11.39 -16.27 14.43
N VAL A 454 10.60 -15.21 14.62
CA VAL A 454 9.26 -15.30 15.21
C VAL A 454 8.32 -16.14 14.33
N LEU A 455 8.29 -15.91 13.02
CA LEU A 455 7.47 -16.69 12.09
C LEU A 455 7.87 -18.16 12.06
N LEU A 456 9.16 -18.48 12.15
CA LEU A 456 9.63 -19.87 12.22
C LEU A 456 9.15 -20.55 13.51
N VAL A 457 9.25 -19.87 14.66
CA VAL A 457 8.76 -20.40 15.94
C VAL A 457 7.24 -20.62 15.88
N ILE A 458 6.49 -19.68 15.30
CA ILE A 458 5.04 -19.80 15.08
C ILE A 458 4.74 -20.99 14.18
N ALA A 459 5.42 -21.13 13.05
CA ALA A 459 5.19 -22.19 12.07
C ALA A 459 5.49 -23.58 12.67
N VAL A 460 6.60 -23.73 13.38
CA VAL A 460 6.97 -24.99 14.06
C VAL A 460 5.96 -25.32 15.16
N GLY A 461 5.56 -24.32 15.96
CA GLY A 461 4.55 -24.48 17.01
C GLY A 461 3.19 -24.91 16.46
N GLN A 462 2.69 -24.24 15.41
CA GLN A 462 1.42 -24.61 14.76
C GLN A 462 1.52 -26.00 14.11
N ALA A 463 2.62 -26.31 13.42
CA ALA A 463 2.84 -27.62 12.83
C ALA A 463 2.80 -28.73 13.90
N TRP A 464 3.44 -28.50 15.05
CA TRP A 464 3.37 -29.44 16.18
C TRP A 464 1.93 -29.64 16.67
N CYS A 465 1.15 -28.57 16.83
CA CYS A 465 -0.25 -28.68 17.25
C CYS A 465 -1.12 -29.41 16.21
N PHE A 466 -0.98 -29.12 14.92
CA PHE A 466 -1.70 -29.83 13.85
C PHE A 466 -1.35 -31.31 13.77
N ARG A 467 -0.10 -31.65 14.06
CA ARG A 467 0.33 -33.03 14.22
C ARG A 467 -0.40 -33.70 15.37
N VAL A 468 -0.45 -33.06 16.54
CA VAL A 468 -1.09 -33.63 17.74
C VAL A 468 -2.59 -33.89 17.53
N GLU A 469 -3.27 -33.04 16.73
CA GLU A 469 -4.66 -33.26 16.32
C GLU A 469 -4.84 -34.22 15.13
N GLY A 470 -3.76 -34.68 14.50
CA GLY A 470 -3.80 -35.56 13.33
C GLY A 470 -4.20 -34.90 12.02
N GLY A 471 -4.25 -33.56 11.97
CA GLY A 471 -4.62 -32.79 10.78
C GLY A 471 -3.45 -32.46 9.83
N MET A 472 -2.21 -32.63 10.28
CA MET A 472 -0.98 -32.20 9.58
C MET A 472 -0.90 -32.56 8.09
N PRO A 473 -1.20 -33.81 7.63
CA PRO A 473 -1.08 -34.15 6.21
C PRO A 473 -1.96 -33.30 5.28
N ARG A 474 -3.16 -32.92 5.73
CA ARG A 474 -4.08 -32.10 4.92
C ARG A 474 -3.56 -30.67 4.75
N TYR A 475 -3.00 -30.09 5.81
CA TYR A 475 -2.42 -28.75 5.76
C TYR A 475 -1.11 -28.72 4.98
N LEU A 476 -0.26 -29.75 5.11
CA LEU A 476 0.94 -29.88 4.27
C LEU A 476 0.59 -29.94 2.78
N LEU A 477 -0.46 -30.69 2.41
CA LEU A 477 -0.94 -30.73 1.03
C LEU A 477 -1.45 -29.36 0.58
N PHE A 478 -2.26 -28.67 1.39
CA PHE A 478 -2.73 -27.33 1.09
C PHE A 478 -1.56 -26.35 0.85
N TYR A 479 -0.59 -26.31 1.77
CA TYR A 479 0.57 -25.42 1.65
C TYR A 479 1.51 -25.81 0.49
N ALA A 480 1.61 -27.09 0.15
CA ALA A 480 2.34 -27.54 -1.03
C ALA A 480 1.66 -27.05 -2.33
N ILE A 481 0.32 -27.09 -2.40
CA ILE A 481 -0.44 -26.54 -3.54
C ILE A 481 -0.26 -25.03 -3.64
N VAL A 482 -0.36 -24.30 -2.52
CA VAL A 482 -0.12 -22.86 -2.48
C VAL A 482 1.31 -22.53 -2.93
N ALA A 483 2.32 -23.26 -2.44
CA ALA A 483 3.71 -23.07 -2.85
C ALA A 483 3.91 -23.33 -4.34
N ALA A 484 3.34 -24.41 -4.88
CA ALA A 484 3.39 -24.70 -6.31
C ALA A 484 2.72 -23.59 -7.15
N PHE A 485 1.58 -23.07 -6.69
CA PHE A 485 0.91 -21.94 -7.33
C PHE A 485 1.77 -20.66 -7.30
N LEU A 486 2.37 -20.32 -6.16
CA LEU A 486 3.27 -19.16 -6.05
C LEU A 486 4.51 -19.31 -6.95
N VAL A 487 5.10 -20.51 -7.05
CA VAL A 487 6.19 -20.79 -7.98
C VAL A 487 5.73 -20.59 -9.43
N ALA A 488 4.55 -21.08 -9.80
CA ALA A 488 4.00 -20.86 -11.13
C ALA A 488 3.83 -19.36 -11.44
N LEU A 489 3.38 -18.55 -10.47
CA LEU A 489 3.26 -17.09 -10.61
C LEU A 489 4.62 -16.41 -10.77
N ILE A 490 5.66 -16.85 -10.04
CA ILE A 490 7.03 -16.31 -10.17
C ILE A 490 7.60 -16.57 -11.58
N LEU A 491 7.20 -17.67 -12.22
CA LEU A 491 7.66 -18.04 -13.56
C LEU A 491 6.97 -17.26 -14.69
N VAL A 492 5.99 -16.39 -14.39
CA VAL A 492 5.31 -15.56 -15.40
C VAL A 492 6.23 -14.41 -15.84
N PRO A 493 6.66 -14.35 -17.12
CA PRO A 493 7.59 -13.33 -17.60
C PRO A 493 6.97 -11.93 -17.57
N GLY A 494 7.80 -10.91 -17.32
CA GLY A 494 7.38 -9.50 -17.32
C GLY A 494 6.56 -9.05 -16.10
N THR A 495 6.39 -9.92 -15.11
CA THR A 495 5.68 -9.61 -13.86
C THR A 495 6.51 -9.96 -12.64
N ASN A 496 6.21 -9.30 -11.53
CA ASN A 496 6.84 -9.52 -10.24
C ASN A 496 5.78 -9.96 -9.23
N LEU A 497 6.13 -10.93 -8.39
CA LEU A 497 5.27 -11.38 -7.31
C LEU A 497 5.28 -10.36 -6.17
N ARG A 498 4.12 -9.76 -5.88
CA ARG A 498 3.93 -8.89 -4.72
C ARG A 498 2.86 -9.46 -3.80
N ILE A 499 3.29 -9.94 -2.64
CA ILE A 499 2.39 -10.49 -1.63
C ILE A 499 1.97 -9.34 -0.71
N HIS A 500 0.81 -8.74 -1.00
CA HIS A 500 0.16 -7.79 -0.11
C HIS A 500 -0.23 -8.48 1.21
N HIS A 501 -0.29 -7.73 2.32
CA HIS A 501 -0.60 -8.28 3.64
C HIS A 501 -1.96 -8.98 3.73
N TYR A 502 -2.95 -8.59 2.92
CA TYR A 502 -4.22 -9.31 2.85
C TYR A 502 -4.08 -10.69 2.19
N ILE A 503 -3.20 -10.84 1.20
CA ILE A 503 -2.89 -12.13 0.54
C ILE A 503 -2.11 -13.00 1.52
N LEU A 504 -1.12 -12.41 2.20
CA LEU A 504 -0.39 -13.08 3.27
C LEU A 504 -1.34 -13.62 4.35
N ALA A 505 -2.33 -12.82 4.75
CA ALA A 505 -3.37 -13.26 5.67
C ALA A 505 -4.15 -14.47 5.15
N LEU A 506 -4.59 -14.45 3.89
CA LEU A 506 -5.32 -15.58 3.29
C LEU A 506 -4.48 -16.87 3.24
N ILE A 507 -3.19 -16.78 2.96
CA ILE A 507 -2.28 -17.92 2.93
C ILE A 507 -2.08 -18.50 4.34
N LEU A 508 -1.92 -17.63 5.36
CA LEU A 508 -1.56 -18.06 6.71
C LEU A 508 -2.76 -18.46 7.59
N LEU A 509 -3.96 -17.93 7.33
CA LEU A 509 -5.17 -18.18 8.15
C LEU A 509 -5.50 -19.66 8.36
N PRO A 510 -5.45 -20.55 7.35
CA PRO A 510 -5.69 -21.99 7.55
C PRO A 510 -4.80 -22.62 8.63
N GLY A 511 -3.55 -22.18 8.72
CA GLY A 511 -2.56 -22.58 9.72
C GLY A 511 -2.84 -22.08 11.14
N THR A 512 -3.96 -21.41 11.38
CA THR A 512 -4.39 -20.90 12.69
C THR A 512 -5.75 -21.43 13.12
N SER A 513 -6.30 -22.42 12.43
CA SER A 513 -7.65 -22.96 12.65
C SER A 513 -7.83 -23.84 13.91
N LEU A 514 -6.80 -23.95 14.74
CA LEU A 514 -6.79 -24.74 15.98
C LEU A 514 -7.32 -23.92 17.16
N GLN A 515 -8.01 -24.55 18.10
CA GLN A 515 -8.48 -23.87 19.32
C GLN A 515 -7.37 -23.83 20.38
N THR A 516 -6.26 -23.15 20.07
CA THR A 516 -5.16 -22.86 21.02
C THR A 516 -5.05 -21.37 21.27
N ARG A 517 -4.51 -20.95 22.42
CA ARG A 517 -4.32 -19.52 22.73
C ARG A 517 -3.45 -18.78 21.69
N PRO A 518 -2.30 -19.34 21.24
CA PRO A 518 -1.54 -18.73 20.15
C PRO A 518 -2.35 -18.62 18.85
N SER A 519 -3.09 -19.67 18.48
CA SER A 519 -3.92 -19.65 17.27
C SER A 519 -5.01 -18.57 17.32
N LEU A 520 -5.62 -18.30 18.48
CA LEU A 520 -6.57 -17.17 18.64
C LEU A 520 -5.90 -15.83 18.29
N LEU A 521 -4.71 -15.57 18.83
CA LEU A 521 -3.97 -14.33 18.59
C LEU A 521 -3.57 -14.19 17.11
N TYR A 522 -2.95 -15.22 16.54
CA TYR A 522 -2.50 -15.21 15.15
C TYR A 522 -3.68 -15.06 14.19
N GLN A 523 -4.76 -15.81 14.42
CA GLN A 523 -5.98 -15.72 13.62
C GLN A 523 -6.58 -14.32 13.68
N GLY A 524 -6.66 -13.72 14.88
CA GLY A 524 -7.10 -12.33 15.05
C GLY A 524 -6.26 -11.39 14.19
N ILE A 525 -4.93 -11.39 14.36
CA ILE A 525 -4.01 -10.53 13.60
C ILE A 525 -4.21 -10.69 12.10
N LEU A 526 -4.28 -11.92 11.59
CA LEU A 526 -4.44 -12.15 10.15
C LEU A 526 -5.81 -11.70 9.62
N VAL A 527 -6.90 -11.87 10.38
CA VAL A 527 -8.21 -11.30 10.02
C VAL A 527 -8.13 -9.77 9.97
N GLY A 528 -7.47 -9.15 10.94
CA GLY A 528 -7.24 -7.71 10.96
C GLY A 528 -6.45 -7.23 9.73
N LEU A 529 -5.35 -7.90 9.40
CA LEU A 529 -4.53 -7.58 8.21
C LEU A 529 -5.33 -7.73 6.91
N PHE A 530 -6.15 -8.78 6.81
CA PHE A 530 -7.07 -8.97 5.70
C PHE A 530 -8.07 -7.80 5.57
N ILE A 531 -8.70 -7.41 6.69
CA ILE A 531 -9.61 -6.26 6.73
C ILE A 531 -8.88 -4.98 6.32
N ASN A 532 -7.72 -4.69 6.91
CA ASN A 532 -6.97 -3.47 6.61
C ASN A 532 -6.61 -3.40 5.13
N GLY A 533 -6.01 -4.46 4.58
CA GLY A 533 -5.55 -4.47 3.20
C GLY A 533 -6.69 -4.22 2.21
N ILE A 534 -7.84 -4.85 2.38
CA ILE A 534 -8.95 -4.66 1.44
C ILE A 534 -9.69 -3.35 1.68
N ALA A 535 -9.91 -2.95 2.94
CA ALA A 535 -10.61 -1.71 3.25
C ALA A 535 -9.85 -0.48 2.73
N ARG A 536 -8.53 -0.43 2.92
CA ARG A 536 -7.67 0.69 2.51
C ARG A 536 -7.21 0.62 1.06
N TRP A 537 -6.74 -0.55 0.59
CA TRP A 537 -6.12 -0.69 -0.74
C TRP A 537 -7.03 -1.38 -1.76
N GLY A 538 -7.87 -2.32 -1.31
CA GLY A 538 -8.73 -3.12 -2.17
C GLY A 538 -8.10 -4.47 -2.50
N PHE A 539 -8.59 -5.10 -3.57
CA PHE A 539 -8.07 -6.39 -4.06
C PHE A 539 -6.97 -6.18 -5.10
N ASP A 540 -5.81 -5.69 -4.64
CA ASP A 540 -4.66 -5.48 -5.53
C ASP A 540 -4.09 -6.80 -6.06
N SER A 541 -3.59 -6.77 -7.30
CA SER A 541 -3.06 -7.97 -7.94
C SER A 541 -1.86 -8.57 -7.17
N ILE A 542 -1.79 -9.90 -7.14
CA ILE A 542 -0.62 -10.65 -6.64
C ILE A 542 0.58 -10.56 -7.61
N LEU A 543 0.31 -10.35 -8.90
CA LEU A 543 1.29 -10.11 -9.94
C LEU A 543 1.21 -8.65 -10.38
N GLN A 544 2.31 -7.91 -10.26
CA GLN A 544 2.40 -6.51 -10.68
C GLN A 544 3.52 -6.36 -11.71
N THR A 545 3.35 -5.42 -12.64
CA THR A 545 4.44 -5.06 -13.56
C THR A 545 5.52 -4.27 -12.81
N PRO A 546 6.78 -4.23 -13.29
CA PRO A 546 7.81 -3.37 -12.73
C PRO A 546 7.33 -1.93 -12.55
N GLY A 547 6.69 -1.34 -13.58
CA GLY A 547 6.17 0.04 -13.50
C GLY A 547 5.12 0.27 -12.40
N GLN A 548 4.29 -0.73 -12.08
CA GLN A 548 3.31 -0.64 -10.97
C GLN A 548 3.96 -0.73 -9.58
N LEU A 549 5.16 -1.31 -9.48
CA LEU A 549 5.87 -1.49 -8.22
C LEU A 549 6.63 -0.24 -7.77
N LEU A 550 7.06 0.57 -8.73
CA LEU A 550 8.10 1.55 -8.48
C LEU A 550 7.63 2.80 -7.77
N GLN A 551 6.34 3.19 -7.79
CA GLN A 551 5.82 4.37 -7.03
C GLN A 551 6.77 5.59 -7.06
N ASP A 552 7.34 5.90 -8.25
CA ASP A 552 8.37 6.93 -8.52
C ASP A 552 9.84 6.58 -8.19
N GLY A 553 10.17 5.32 -7.86
CA GLY A 553 11.53 4.84 -7.59
C GLY A 553 12.33 4.45 -8.84
N GLU A 554 13.65 4.24 -8.67
CA GLU A 554 14.57 3.92 -9.76
C GLU A 554 14.33 2.52 -10.36
N LEU A 555 14.11 2.48 -11.67
CA LEU A 555 13.80 1.30 -12.47
C LEU A 555 15.01 0.38 -12.71
N GLY A 556 16.23 0.89 -12.47
CA GLY A 556 17.47 0.23 -12.88
C GLY A 556 17.68 0.25 -14.40
N SER A 557 17.13 1.27 -15.06
CA SER A 557 17.21 1.48 -16.50
C SER A 557 18.59 1.99 -16.94
N VAL A 558 18.86 1.91 -18.25
CA VAL A 558 20.11 2.42 -18.82
C VAL A 558 20.14 3.95 -18.68
N LEU A 559 21.27 4.48 -18.20
CA LEU A 559 21.46 5.92 -18.01
C LEU A 559 22.17 6.55 -19.21
N PRO A 560 21.82 7.81 -19.58
CA PRO A 560 22.54 8.53 -20.63
C PRO A 560 24.00 8.82 -20.27
N GLN A 561 24.93 8.56 -21.18
CA GLN A 561 26.30 9.02 -21.04
C GLN A 561 26.40 10.49 -21.47
N VAL A 562 26.84 11.35 -20.56
CA VAL A 562 26.92 12.79 -20.78
C VAL A 562 28.37 13.23 -20.89
N HIS A 563 28.74 13.77 -22.06
CA HIS A 563 30.08 14.34 -22.26
C HIS A 563 30.31 15.58 -21.37
N PRO A 564 31.58 15.92 -21.10
CA PRO A 564 31.91 17.16 -20.39
C PRO A 564 31.28 18.37 -21.08
N PRO A 565 30.51 19.21 -20.35
CA PRO A 565 29.83 20.35 -20.95
C PRO A 565 30.80 21.46 -21.32
N ILE A 566 30.41 22.26 -22.31
CA ILE A 566 31.11 23.50 -22.66
C ILE A 566 30.51 24.63 -21.82
N VAL A 567 31.28 25.12 -20.86
CA VAL A 567 30.89 26.26 -20.00
C VAL A 567 31.47 27.55 -20.58
N SER A 568 30.61 28.53 -20.85
CA SER A 568 31.00 29.84 -21.38
C SER A 568 30.28 30.96 -20.61
N GLY A 569 30.93 31.46 -19.56
CA GLY A 569 30.35 32.49 -18.69
C GLY A 569 29.11 31.98 -17.97
N ASN A 570 27.95 32.61 -18.23
CA ASN A 570 26.67 32.22 -17.64
C ASN A 570 25.86 31.26 -18.52
N ARG A 571 26.51 30.57 -19.46
CA ARG A 571 25.90 29.58 -20.34
C ARG A 571 26.63 28.26 -20.24
N ILE A 572 25.87 27.18 -20.27
CA ILE A 572 26.38 25.82 -20.28
C ILE A 572 25.70 25.06 -21.41
N ARG A 573 26.50 24.32 -22.19
CA ARG A 573 26.01 23.49 -23.30
C ARG A 573 26.37 22.03 -23.05
N PHE A 574 25.36 21.18 -23.15
CA PHE A 574 25.48 19.73 -23.16
C PHE A 574 25.21 19.20 -24.56
N THR A 575 25.98 18.19 -24.95
CA THR A 575 25.80 17.43 -26.20
C THR A 575 25.71 15.96 -25.83
N PHE A 576 24.73 15.28 -26.39
CA PHE A 576 24.47 13.88 -26.12
C PHE A 576 24.96 13.00 -27.27
N GLU A 577 25.38 11.78 -26.97
CA GLU A 577 25.59 10.74 -27.99
C GLU A 577 24.24 10.29 -28.58
N ASP A 578 24.30 9.48 -29.64
CA ASP A 578 23.14 8.87 -30.26
C ASP A 578 22.29 8.14 -29.21
N VAL A 579 20.97 8.29 -29.30
CA VAL A 579 20.05 7.67 -28.36
C VAL A 579 20.11 6.15 -28.57
N VAL A 580 20.23 5.39 -27.48
CA VAL A 580 20.24 3.94 -27.56
C VAL A 580 18.93 3.48 -28.21
N ALA A 581 18.98 2.55 -29.17
CA ALA A 581 17.84 2.14 -30.01
C ALA A 581 16.55 1.69 -29.28
N SER A 582 16.59 1.50 -27.96
CA SER A 582 15.42 1.25 -27.12
C SER A 582 14.69 2.51 -26.65
N PHE A 583 15.22 3.70 -26.96
CA PHE A 583 14.65 4.97 -26.57
C PHE A 583 14.52 5.96 -27.73
N ASP A 584 13.60 6.90 -27.59
CA ASP A 584 13.27 7.87 -28.65
C ASP A 584 13.95 9.23 -28.45
N GLY A 585 14.39 9.55 -27.23
CA GLY A 585 14.90 10.89 -26.90
C GLY A 585 15.58 11.03 -25.54
N ILE A 586 15.90 12.28 -25.17
CA ILE A 586 16.52 12.67 -23.89
C ILE A 586 15.71 13.78 -23.20
N SER A 587 15.61 13.69 -21.89
CA SER A 587 15.02 14.69 -20.99
C SER A 587 16.07 15.22 -20.00
N VAL A 588 16.03 16.53 -19.73
CA VAL A 588 16.95 17.19 -18.79
C VAL A 588 16.17 17.89 -17.68
N LEU A 589 16.55 17.57 -16.45
CA LEU A 589 16.10 18.28 -15.26
C LEU A 589 17.16 19.30 -14.83
N VAL A 590 16.71 20.52 -14.52
CA VAL A 590 17.52 21.54 -13.84
C VAL A 590 16.82 21.90 -12.53
N ASN A 591 17.50 21.72 -11.40
CA ASN A 591 16.94 21.95 -10.06
C ASN A 591 15.63 21.19 -9.80
N ASP A 592 15.57 19.91 -10.20
CA ASP A 592 14.39 19.04 -10.09
C ASP A 592 13.17 19.51 -10.92
N VAL A 593 13.38 20.38 -11.92
CA VAL A 593 12.36 20.83 -12.89
C VAL A 593 12.75 20.37 -14.27
N GLN A 594 11.82 19.75 -15.01
CA GLN A 594 12.06 19.41 -16.41
C GLN A 594 12.17 20.68 -17.27
N ARG A 595 13.32 20.87 -17.91
CA ARG A 595 13.63 22.07 -18.73
C ARG A 595 13.82 21.77 -20.20
N PHE A 596 14.01 20.51 -20.55
CA PHE A 596 14.27 20.11 -21.92
C PHE A 596 13.80 18.70 -22.16
N VAL A 597 13.24 18.49 -23.35
CA VAL A 597 12.96 17.19 -23.93
C VAL A 597 13.22 17.30 -25.43
N ALA A 598 13.91 16.33 -26.01
CA ALA A 598 14.17 16.25 -27.45
C ALA A 598 14.14 14.78 -27.90
N PHE A 599 13.69 14.57 -29.14
CA PHE A 599 13.53 13.26 -29.76
C PHE A 599 14.35 13.19 -31.04
N GLU A 600 14.86 12.01 -31.39
CA GLU A 600 15.55 11.86 -32.68
C GLU A 600 14.58 12.08 -33.86
N PRO A 601 15.02 12.75 -34.95
CA PRO A 601 16.39 13.21 -35.25
C PRO A 601 16.65 14.70 -34.91
N ASP A 602 15.95 15.28 -33.93
CA ASP A 602 16.17 16.68 -33.55
C ASP A 602 17.61 16.92 -33.02
N ASP A 603 18.01 18.20 -32.91
CA ASP A 603 19.32 18.54 -32.34
C ASP A 603 19.41 18.09 -30.88
N MET A 604 20.17 17.01 -30.64
CA MET A 604 20.45 16.44 -29.33
C MET A 604 21.48 17.28 -28.55
N SER A 605 21.24 18.59 -28.49
CA SER A 605 22.06 19.52 -27.72
C SER A 605 21.20 20.42 -26.82
N PHE A 606 21.56 20.48 -25.55
CA PHE A 606 20.87 21.29 -24.55
C PHE A 606 21.70 22.51 -24.19
N ASN A 607 21.13 23.69 -24.43
CA ASN A 607 21.74 24.96 -24.08
C ASN A 607 20.99 25.58 -22.91
N TRP A 608 21.70 25.87 -21.82
CA TRP A 608 21.12 26.47 -20.63
C TRP A 608 21.82 27.78 -20.26
N THR A 609 21.04 28.77 -19.83
CA THR A 609 21.55 30.03 -19.28
C THR A 609 21.11 30.07 -17.82
N ARG A 610 22.05 30.34 -16.92
CA ARG A 610 21.76 30.37 -15.48
C ARG A 610 20.61 31.32 -15.19
N LEU A 611 19.67 30.90 -14.35
CA LEU A 611 18.52 31.72 -14.01
C LEU A 611 18.83 32.78 -12.97
N VAL A 612 19.63 32.43 -11.96
CA VAL A 612 20.02 33.33 -10.87
C VAL A 612 21.53 33.31 -10.72
N ASP A 613 22.14 34.48 -10.85
CA ASP A 613 23.58 34.62 -10.68
C ASP A 613 24.01 34.19 -9.28
N SER A 614 25.18 33.56 -9.17
CA SER A 614 25.79 33.09 -7.92
C SER A 614 25.09 31.93 -7.17
N GLU A 615 24.01 31.36 -7.72
CA GLU A 615 23.41 30.12 -7.18
C GLU A 615 23.91 28.88 -7.93
N PRO A 616 24.25 27.77 -7.25
CA PRO A 616 24.57 26.51 -7.93
C PRO A 616 23.31 25.95 -8.64
N GLU A 617 23.48 25.31 -9.79
CA GLU A 617 22.39 24.61 -10.49
C GLU A 617 22.71 23.11 -10.62
N PHE A 618 21.69 22.27 -10.49
CA PHE A 618 21.83 20.82 -10.47
C PHE A 618 21.18 20.21 -11.72
N PHE A 619 21.95 19.44 -12.49
CA PHE A 619 21.54 18.86 -13.78
C PHE A 619 21.41 17.35 -13.66
N ARG A 620 20.31 16.81 -14.17
CA ARG A 620 20.09 15.36 -14.26
C ARG A 620 19.54 15.01 -15.64
N PHE A 621 19.93 13.85 -16.15
CA PHE A 621 19.66 13.43 -17.52
C PHE A 621 18.97 12.07 -17.52
N GLY A 622 17.95 11.89 -18.34
CA GLY A 622 17.23 10.62 -18.47
C GLY A 622 16.76 10.41 -19.90
N TYR A 623 16.58 9.15 -20.30
CA TYR A 623 15.98 8.83 -21.59
C TYR A 623 14.45 8.97 -21.55
N VAL A 624 13.83 9.20 -22.72
CA VAL A 624 12.38 9.32 -22.87
C VAL A 624 11.88 8.55 -24.10
N ASN A 625 10.69 7.97 -23.98
CA ASN A 625 9.97 7.32 -25.07
C ASN A 625 8.62 7.98 -25.30
N HIS A 626 8.22 8.07 -26.56
CA HIS A 626 6.86 8.39 -26.92
C HIS A 626 5.96 7.16 -26.77
N LEU A 627 4.81 7.37 -26.12
CA LEU A 627 3.78 6.36 -26.07
C LEU A 627 2.94 6.43 -27.34
N GLU A 628 2.62 5.28 -27.94
CA GLU A 628 1.88 5.17 -29.21
C GLU A 628 0.51 5.87 -29.20
N LEU A 629 -0.12 5.98 -28.01
CA LEU A 629 -1.42 6.61 -27.81
C LEU A 629 -1.33 8.04 -27.24
N GLY A 630 -0.13 8.62 -27.24
CA GLY A 630 0.17 9.94 -26.66
C GLY A 630 0.67 9.84 -25.22
N GLY A 631 1.55 10.78 -24.88
CA GLY A 631 2.26 10.82 -23.61
C GLY A 631 3.73 10.40 -23.73
N GLU A 632 4.45 10.57 -22.63
CA GLU A 632 5.88 10.33 -22.54
C GLU A 632 6.15 9.39 -21.36
N TRP A 633 7.05 8.43 -21.56
CA TRP A 633 7.57 7.59 -20.49
C TRP A 633 9.05 7.90 -20.29
N TYR A 634 9.45 8.10 -19.05
CA TYR A 634 10.81 8.48 -18.69
C TYR A 634 11.54 7.32 -18.02
N ALA A 635 12.79 7.12 -18.43
CA ALA A 635 13.74 6.26 -17.74
C ALA A 635 14.28 6.94 -16.47
N ASP A 636 15.19 6.26 -15.77
CA ASP A 636 15.87 6.81 -14.60
C ASP A 636 16.75 7.99 -14.99
N PHE A 637 16.87 8.93 -14.04
CA PHE A 637 17.69 10.11 -14.19
C PHE A 637 19.01 9.92 -13.45
N THR A 638 20.12 10.31 -14.09
CA THR A 638 21.47 10.27 -13.50
C THR A 638 21.57 10.95 -12.14
N ALA A 639 22.64 10.63 -11.41
CA ALA A 639 23.09 11.43 -10.28
C ALA A 639 23.28 12.91 -10.69
N PRO A 640 23.04 13.87 -9.78
CA PRO A 640 23.05 15.30 -10.09
C PRO A 640 24.45 15.83 -10.37
N GLY A 641 24.68 16.30 -11.59
CA GLY A 641 25.82 17.15 -11.93
C GLY A 641 25.63 18.56 -11.39
N GLN A 642 26.70 19.19 -10.90
CA GLN A 642 26.65 20.46 -10.19
C GLN A 642 27.36 21.55 -10.99
N TRP A 643 26.64 22.60 -11.36
CA TRP A 643 27.23 23.82 -11.91
C TRP A 643 27.35 24.88 -10.82
N LEU A 644 28.52 24.94 -10.20
CA LEU A 644 28.81 25.78 -9.05
C LEU A 644 28.77 27.27 -9.41
N SER A 645 28.60 28.10 -8.39
CA SER A 645 28.57 29.56 -8.52
C SER A 645 29.87 30.16 -9.06
N ASN A 646 31.00 29.47 -8.88
CA ASN A 646 32.30 29.86 -9.43
C ASN A 646 32.49 29.47 -10.92
N GLY A 647 31.45 28.92 -11.56
CA GLY A 647 31.46 28.50 -12.97
C GLY A 647 31.99 27.08 -13.21
N THR A 648 32.47 26.38 -12.17
CA THR A 648 32.96 25.00 -12.31
C THR A 648 31.79 24.03 -12.43
N TYR A 649 31.87 23.11 -13.40
CA TYR A 649 30.96 21.97 -13.49
C TYR A 649 31.61 20.73 -12.88
N VAL A 650 30.89 20.07 -11.97
CA VAL A 650 31.27 18.80 -11.36
C VAL A 650 30.27 17.74 -11.81
N PRO A 651 30.67 16.68 -12.53
CA PRO A 651 29.74 15.64 -12.95
C PRO A 651 29.17 14.89 -11.74
N GLY A 652 27.94 14.37 -11.87
CA GLY A 652 27.39 13.42 -10.91
C GLY A 652 28.24 12.14 -10.91
N LEU A 653 28.47 11.56 -9.75
CA LEU A 653 29.12 10.27 -9.62
C LEU A 653 28.03 9.22 -9.41
N ASP A 654 27.99 8.21 -10.28
CA ASP A 654 27.11 7.04 -10.17
C ASP A 654 27.55 6.08 -9.05
#